data_AF-D6ZD93-F1
#
_entry.id   AF-D6ZD93-F1
#
_cell.length_a   1.000
_cell.length_b   1.000
_cell.length_c   1.000
_cell.angle_alpha   90.00
_cell.angle_beta   90.00
_cell.angle_gamma   90.00
#
_symmetry.space_group_name_H-M   'P 1'
#
loop_
_entity.id
_entity.type
_entity.pdbx_description
1 polymer ?
#
loop_
_entity_poly.entity_id
_entity_poly.type
_entity_poly.pdbx_seq_one_letter_code
_entity_poly.pdbx_strand_id
1 'polypeptide(L)'
;MRLHRLVLSHYRGVRHREVVFAAQGATVVEGPNEAGKSSMVEALDLLFEVKDSSKTKQLRAIAPKGADAAPFVEAEVQSGPYRFVYAKQWLKKPSTVLTVLAPKREQLTGEAAHERAQSMLGSTVDLALWKALRMLQTARGQVEVDGCPALLKALDAAAGPVTLSGTETTLLAKIEAELRRYFTPGGKPTGELRAAQEHAAAAQARQVEARAALESVEADVARHEALSAQLKELSAEREEAAQALARARERCEAARGLATESDLAAQRAALAEAQAQAAAQAQAERERLIIEHEERVRALRDLVAQGERLVEGFAATAKSMVADRTAQRARAQAELARLQDLAEQASHAAKAQQRAKSALVSAIDPQLAKKAQEAARQAEVAEAQALAASAAVDIDFHAPQQVRINDEQVEAAAGSSLRRAVLDTLILTVPDVLTLRIAPGAQGEGVQVRLQQAREALAAALARAGSATAAEVEQRLAERAALHAELEQRTLALTALLGPRTHEEVEEQVRSLRAELAGAPDAEAEAQEWLQAKAREVQARESTAKAELEKAAERLGQAREHECDEALKERVLRCAASAEQGRNALAELRARAAEADLESARGAVAAAERADAALASRFDSVREDIAQAAGRLSVGARSGHQEACDAASTQLAHAQEELERVSERARAAKLLWETVSARRDAAQSRYAAPLEQAINKLGRSVFGDSFAVQLDGQLRVETRTLDGVTVDFDSLSEGAKEQLGMLVRLACANLVDPLAGAPVVIDDALGHSDPSRLAKMRETLAAATGQVIVLTCYPDRFAGVGATVRLSGKS
;
A
#
# COMPACT_ATOMS: atom_id res chain seq x y z
N MET A 1 -57.21 -82.61 84.39
CA MET A 1 -58.04 -83.82 84.64
C MET A 1 -57.17 -85.06 84.50
N ARG A 2 -57.40 -86.12 85.28
CA ARG A 2 -56.76 -87.43 85.20
C ARG A 2 -57.80 -88.53 85.33
N LEU A 3 -57.80 -89.52 84.45
CA LEU A 3 -58.67 -90.69 84.49
C LEU A 3 -57.91 -91.83 85.18
N HIS A 4 -58.34 -92.29 86.35
CA HIS A 4 -57.66 -93.37 87.08
C HIS A 4 -58.16 -94.74 86.67
N ARG A 5 -59.47 -94.88 86.48
CA ARG A 5 -60.11 -96.17 86.18
C ARG A 5 -61.37 -95.98 85.36
N LEU A 6 -61.64 -96.91 84.46
CA LEU A 6 -62.88 -96.96 83.67
C LEU A 6 -63.41 -98.39 83.62
N VAL A 7 -64.67 -98.56 84.00
CA VAL A 7 -65.41 -99.81 83.97
C VAL A 7 -66.58 -99.67 83.00
N LEU A 8 -66.74 -100.66 82.12
CA LEU A 8 -67.89 -100.80 81.24
C LEU A 8 -68.53 -102.16 81.48
N SER A 9 -69.82 -102.19 81.78
CA SER A 9 -70.60 -103.43 81.86
C SER A 9 -71.80 -103.37 80.94
N HIS A 10 -72.07 -104.49 80.26
CA HIS A 10 -73.17 -104.65 79.31
C HIS A 10 -73.26 -103.52 78.27
N TYR A 11 -72.10 -103.05 77.79
CA TYR A 11 -71.99 -101.93 76.86
C TYR A 11 -71.70 -102.45 75.46
N ARG A 12 -72.68 -102.35 74.55
CA ARG A 12 -72.66 -102.98 73.21
C ARG A 12 -72.32 -104.48 73.32
N GLY A 13 -71.17 -104.88 72.78
CA GLY A 13 -70.69 -106.26 72.84
C GLY A 13 -69.79 -106.57 74.04
N VAL A 14 -69.59 -105.62 74.97
CA VAL A 14 -68.74 -105.79 76.16
C VAL A 14 -69.60 -106.21 77.34
N ARG A 15 -69.47 -107.44 77.84
CA ARG A 15 -70.19 -107.88 79.05
C ARG A 15 -69.69 -107.20 80.30
N HIS A 16 -68.38 -107.22 80.53
CA HIS A 16 -67.74 -106.51 81.62
C HIS A 16 -66.29 -106.22 81.26
N ARG A 17 -65.80 -105.04 81.64
CA ARG A 17 -64.43 -104.63 81.44
C ARG A 17 -64.04 -103.56 82.43
N GLU A 18 -62.82 -103.66 82.90
CA GLU A 18 -62.18 -102.68 83.75
C GLU A 18 -60.79 -102.38 83.21
N VAL A 19 -60.47 -101.09 83.10
CA VAL A 19 -59.14 -100.60 82.72
C VAL A 19 -58.70 -99.58 83.76
N VAL A 20 -57.52 -99.82 84.32
CA VAL A 20 -56.83 -98.88 85.23
C VAL A 20 -55.75 -98.18 84.43
N PHE A 21 -55.75 -96.85 84.48
CA PHE A 21 -54.79 -96.02 83.74
C PHE A 21 -53.70 -95.52 84.68
N ALA A 22 -52.51 -95.29 84.12
CA ALA A 22 -51.43 -94.64 84.85
C ALA A 22 -51.82 -93.21 85.22
N ALA A 23 -51.56 -92.82 86.47
CA ALA A 23 -51.88 -91.47 86.94
C ALA A 23 -51.05 -90.37 86.26
N GLN A 24 -49.88 -90.72 85.70
CA GLN A 24 -48.98 -89.89 84.91
C GLN A 24 -48.29 -90.74 83.84
N GLY A 25 -47.83 -90.09 82.76
CA GLY A 25 -47.25 -90.77 81.61
C GLY A 25 -48.28 -91.48 80.74
N ALA A 26 -47.82 -92.39 79.89
CA ALA A 26 -48.67 -93.04 78.91
C ALA A 26 -49.25 -94.39 79.36
N THR A 27 -50.51 -94.64 79.01
CA THR A 27 -51.16 -95.97 79.09
C THR A 27 -51.54 -96.40 77.68
N VAL A 28 -51.07 -97.57 77.25
CA VAL A 28 -51.37 -98.16 75.94
C VAL A 28 -52.39 -99.26 76.10
N VAL A 29 -53.60 -99.06 75.58
CA VAL A 29 -54.68 -100.05 75.56
C VAL A 29 -54.70 -100.71 74.18
N GLU A 30 -54.26 -101.97 74.12
CA GLU A 30 -54.11 -102.72 72.88
C GLU A 30 -55.10 -103.87 72.76
N GLY A 31 -55.60 -104.11 71.56
CA GLY A 31 -56.51 -105.22 71.24
C GLY A 31 -57.08 -105.12 69.83
N PRO A 32 -57.80 -106.13 69.31
CA PRO A 32 -58.44 -106.06 68.00
C PRO A 32 -59.48 -104.93 67.95
N ASN A 33 -59.84 -104.42 66.76
CA ASN A 33 -60.80 -103.32 66.62
C ASN A 33 -62.17 -103.65 67.21
N GLU A 34 -62.57 -104.90 67.11
CA GLU A 34 -63.81 -105.40 67.71
C GLU A 34 -63.76 -105.44 69.25
N ALA A 35 -62.61 -105.32 69.89
CA ALA A 35 -62.54 -105.25 71.34
C ALA A 35 -63.31 -104.02 71.87
N GLY A 36 -63.55 -102.96 71.07
CA GLY A 36 -64.34 -101.80 71.50
C GLY A 36 -63.52 -100.70 72.17
N LYS A 37 -62.27 -100.48 71.73
CA LYS A 37 -61.34 -99.45 72.26
C LYS A 37 -61.92 -98.04 72.14
N SER A 38 -62.31 -97.62 70.93
CA SER A 38 -62.90 -96.29 70.70
C SER A 38 -64.24 -96.11 71.43
N SER A 39 -64.95 -97.21 71.71
CA SER A 39 -66.17 -97.18 72.52
C SER A 39 -65.89 -96.81 73.99
N MET A 40 -64.66 -96.93 74.50
CA MET A 40 -64.32 -96.53 75.87
C MET A 40 -64.28 -95.01 76.03
N VAL A 41 -63.72 -94.29 75.06
CA VAL A 41 -63.69 -92.81 75.08
C VAL A 41 -65.10 -92.27 74.90
N GLU A 42 -65.87 -92.86 73.99
CA GLU A 42 -67.29 -92.55 73.81
C GLU A 42 -68.09 -92.81 75.10
N ALA A 43 -67.82 -93.92 75.81
CA ALA A 43 -68.49 -94.23 77.07
C ALA A 43 -68.18 -93.21 78.18
N LEU A 44 -66.93 -92.73 78.23
CA LEU A 44 -66.53 -91.68 79.18
C LEU A 44 -67.22 -90.35 78.86
N ASP A 45 -67.36 -89.99 77.59
CA ASP A 45 -68.11 -88.80 77.18
C ASP A 45 -69.58 -88.89 77.57
N LEU A 46 -70.21 -90.04 77.31
CA LEU A 46 -71.58 -90.28 77.71
C LEU A 46 -71.76 -90.23 79.23
N LEU A 47 -70.80 -90.76 79.99
CA LEU A 47 -70.81 -90.69 81.45
C LEU A 47 -70.84 -89.23 81.93
N PHE A 48 -70.01 -88.36 81.34
CA PHE A 48 -69.96 -86.96 81.71
C PHE A 48 -71.20 -86.20 81.24
N GLU A 49 -71.54 -86.30 79.96
CA GLU A 49 -72.48 -85.37 79.31
C GLU A 49 -73.96 -85.79 79.43
N VAL A 50 -74.26 -87.09 79.55
CA VAL A 50 -75.62 -87.60 79.36
C VAL A 50 -76.26 -88.07 80.67
N LYS A 51 -77.41 -87.49 81.03
CA LYS A 51 -78.24 -87.91 82.16
C LYS A 51 -78.65 -89.39 82.03
N ASP A 52 -78.74 -90.10 83.16
CA ASP A 52 -79.14 -91.53 83.22
C ASP A 52 -80.58 -91.77 82.73
N SER A 53 -81.47 -90.81 82.94
CA SER A 53 -82.85 -90.82 82.47
C SER A 53 -83.01 -90.64 80.95
N SER A 54 -81.94 -90.29 80.24
CA SER A 54 -81.95 -90.04 78.80
C SER A 54 -82.23 -91.31 77.99
N LYS A 55 -82.97 -91.17 76.88
CA LYS A 55 -83.35 -92.28 75.97
C LYS A 55 -82.92 -92.01 74.51
N THR A 56 -81.89 -91.18 74.32
CA THR A 56 -81.40 -90.74 73.01
C THR A 56 -81.01 -91.92 72.10
N LYS A 57 -81.00 -91.67 70.79
CA LYS A 57 -80.57 -92.67 69.78
C LYS A 57 -79.16 -93.20 70.09
N GLN A 58 -78.27 -92.34 70.59
CA GLN A 58 -76.91 -92.72 71.00
C GLN A 58 -76.92 -93.71 72.18
N LEU A 59 -77.77 -93.51 73.19
CA LEU A 59 -77.91 -94.46 74.31
C LEU A 59 -78.57 -95.79 73.89
N ARG A 60 -79.51 -95.78 72.94
CA ARG A 60 -80.08 -97.02 72.39
C ARG A 60 -79.05 -97.82 71.60
N ALA A 61 -78.08 -97.14 70.97
CA ALA A 61 -77.01 -97.78 70.20
C ALA A 61 -75.95 -98.47 71.08
N ILE A 62 -75.90 -98.17 72.38
CA ILE A 62 -74.97 -98.80 73.33
C ILE A 62 -75.57 -99.96 74.10
N ALA A 63 -76.88 -100.22 73.96
CA ALA A 63 -77.54 -101.34 74.64
C ALA A 63 -76.94 -102.70 74.23
N PRO A 64 -76.83 -103.66 75.16
CA PRO A 64 -76.31 -104.99 74.85
C PRO A 64 -77.30 -105.74 73.95
N LYS A 65 -76.81 -106.38 72.87
CA LYS A 65 -77.66 -107.20 71.98
C LYS A 65 -77.71 -108.64 72.50
N GLY A 66 -78.91 -109.14 72.79
CA GLY A 66 -79.13 -110.55 73.18
C GLY A 66 -79.05 -110.85 74.69
N ALA A 67 -78.93 -109.85 75.55
CA ALA A 67 -78.99 -110.00 77.01
C ALA A 67 -79.98 -108.98 77.59
N ASP A 68 -80.79 -109.39 78.58
CA ASP A 68 -81.79 -108.55 79.21
C ASP A 68 -81.21 -107.54 80.23
N ALA A 69 -80.01 -107.00 79.95
CA ALA A 69 -79.23 -106.13 80.84
C ALA A 69 -79.21 -104.67 80.36
N ALA A 70 -78.81 -103.74 81.24
CA ALA A 70 -78.64 -102.32 80.91
C ALA A 70 -77.16 -101.93 80.86
N PRO A 71 -76.77 -101.03 79.95
CA PRO A 71 -75.40 -100.53 79.87
C PRO A 71 -75.06 -99.72 81.12
N PHE A 72 -73.91 -100.03 81.71
CA PHE A 72 -73.35 -99.40 82.90
C PHE A 72 -71.93 -98.94 82.62
N VAL A 73 -71.61 -97.71 83.02
CA VAL A 73 -70.27 -97.14 82.93
C VAL A 73 -69.92 -96.51 84.26
N GLU A 74 -68.72 -96.78 84.76
CA GLU A 74 -68.16 -96.16 85.95
C GLU A 74 -66.75 -95.67 85.65
N ALA A 75 -66.43 -94.42 86.03
CA ALA A 75 -65.09 -93.89 85.93
C ALA A 75 -64.64 -93.30 87.26
N GLU A 76 -63.39 -93.58 87.63
CA GLU A 76 -62.70 -92.85 88.69
C GLU A 76 -61.87 -91.74 88.06
N VAL A 77 -62.18 -90.49 88.41
CA VAL A 77 -61.63 -89.29 87.79
C VAL A 77 -61.10 -88.36 88.87
N GLN A 78 -59.95 -87.77 88.60
CA GLN A 78 -59.41 -86.67 89.39
C GLN A 78 -59.43 -85.39 88.54
N SER A 79 -60.00 -84.32 89.07
CA SER A 79 -60.06 -83.02 88.41
C SER A 79 -59.99 -81.89 89.42
N GLY A 80 -58.99 -81.02 89.28
CA GLY A 80 -58.68 -80.00 90.30
C GLY A 80 -58.51 -80.62 91.69
N PRO A 81 -59.19 -80.10 92.73
CA PRO A 81 -59.14 -80.67 94.08
C PRO A 81 -59.95 -81.96 94.24
N TYR A 82 -60.75 -82.34 93.23
CA TYR A 82 -61.68 -83.45 93.32
C TYR A 82 -61.06 -84.77 92.87
N ARG A 83 -61.28 -85.85 93.61
CA ARG A 83 -61.13 -87.23 93.14
C ARG A 83 -62.43 -87.95 93.42
N PHE A 84 -63.05 -88.55 92.41
CA PHE A 84 -64.39 -89.10 92.55
C PHE A 84 -64.60 -90.32 91.65
N VAL A 85 -65.46 -91.23 92.09
CA VAL A 85 -65.97 -92.36 91.31
C VAL A 85 -67.37 -91.98 90.84
N TYR A 86 -67.56 -91.98 89.52
CA TYR A 86 -68.81 -91.60 88.89
C TYR A 86 -69.36 -92.75 88.06
N ALA A 87 -70.55 -93.20 88.42
CA ALA A 87 -71.19 -94.36 87.81
C ALA A 87 -72.59 -94.00 87.29
N LYS A 88 -72.92 -94.51 86.10
CA LYS A 88 -74.24 -94.42 85.51
C LYS A 88 -74.67 -95.74 84.88
N GLN A 89 -75.93 -96.08 85.10
CA GLN A 89 -76.66 -97.07 84.33
C GLN A 89 -77.77 -96.38 83.54
N TRP A 90 -77.91 -96.71 82.26
CA TRP A 90 -78.96 -96.16 81.41
C TRP A 90 -79.99 -97.21 81.01
N LEU A 91 -81.11 -96.75 80.48
CA LEU A 91 -82.22 -97.57 79.97
C LEU A 91 -83.00 -98.31 81.06
N LYS A 92 -82.55 -99.50 81.48
CA LYS A 92 -83.26 -100.27 82.52
C LYS A 92 -82.73 -99.90 83.89
N LYS A 93 -83.65 -99.64 84.83
CA LYS A 93 -83.33 -99.16 86.19
C LYS A 93 -82.27 -98.05 86.15
N PRO A 94 -82.53 -96.95 85.41
CA PRO A 94 -81.56 -95.89 85.23
C PRO A 94 -81.15 -95.36 86.61
N SER A 95 -79.84 -95.24 86.80
CA SER A 95 -79.29 -94.77 88.07
C SER A 95 -78.00 -94.03 87.82
N THR A 96 -77.77 -93.01 88.64
CA THR A 96 -76.52 -92.28 88.72
C THR A 96 -76.02 -92.37 90.15
N VAL A 97 -74.75 -92.66 90.34
CA VAL A 97 -74.09 -92.63 91.65
C VAL A 97 -72.79 -91.86 91.48
N LEU A 98 -72.59 -90.86 92.35
CA LEU A 98 -71.34 -90.13 92.46
C LEU A 98 -70.80 -90.34 93.86
N THR A 99 -69.56 -90.80 93.95
CA THR A 99 -68.82 -90.88 95.20
C THR A 99 -67.59 -90.00 95.10
N VAL A 100 -67.62 -88.82 95.72
CA VAL A 100 -66.44 -87.98 95.86
C VAL A 100 -65.58 -88.56 96.97
N LEU A 101 -64.31 -88.78 96.68
CA LEU A 101 -63.28 -89.31 97.58
C LEU A 101 -62.47 -88.17 98.22
N ALA A 102 -62.22 -87.11 97.46
CA ALA A 102 -61.52 -85.90 97.90
C ALA A 102 -62.17 -84.66 97.25
N PRO A 103 -62.16 -83.48 97.89
CA PRO A 103 -61.47 -83.16 99.15
C PRO A 103 -62.22 -83.64 100.40
N LYS A 104 -63.54 -83.82 100.31
CA LYS A 104 -64.38 -84.37 101.37
C LYS A 104 -65.15 -85.56 100.81
N ARG A 105 -65.22 -86.66 101.57
CA ARG A 105 -65.95 -87.84 101.13
C ARG A 105 -67.45 -87.55 101.11
N GLU A 106 -68.09 -87.67 99.96
CA GLU A 106 -69.52 -87.44 99.76
C GLU A 106 -70.09 -88.48 98.79
N GLN A 107 -71.27 -89.04 99.06
CA GLN A 107 -71.93 -89.97 98.16
C GLN A 107 -73.33 -89.46 97.85
N LEU A 108 -73.59 -89.30 96.55
CA LEU A 108 -74.84 -88.80 96.02
C LEU A 108 -75.38 -89.78 94.99
N THR A 109 -76.70 -89.79 94.82
CA THR A 109 -77.37 -90.59 93.80
C THR A 109 -78.35 -89.76 92.98
N GLY A 110 -78.77 -90.27 91.83
CA GLY A 110 -79.75 -89.66 90.94
C GLY A 110 -79.32 -88.32 90.34
N GLU A 111 -80.27 -87.39 90.20
CA GLU A 111 -80.05 -86.11 89.53
C GLU A 111 -79.02 -85.22 90.24
N ALA A 112 -79.09 -85.15 91.58
CA ALA A 112 -78.12 -84.38 92.39
C ALA A 112 -76.68 -84.89 92.17
N ALA A 113 -76.48 -86.20 91.99
CA ALA A 113 -75.17 -86.76 91.67
C ALA A 113 -74.67 -86.29 90.29
N HIS A 114 -75.55 -86.16 89.29
CA HIS A 114 -75.17 -85.68 87.96
C HIS A 114 -74.88 -84.19 87.92
N GLU A 115 -75.72 -83.37 88.55
CA GLU A 115 -75.50 -81.94 88.63
C GLU A 115 -74.21 -81.62 89.40
N ARG A 116 -73.93 -82.36 90.48
CA ARG A 116 -72.68 -82.21 91.23
C ARG A 116 -71.47 -82.59 90.38
N ALA A 117 -71.53 -83.69 89.63
CA ALA A 117 -70.46 -84.08 88.71
C ALA A 117 -70.23 -83.03 87.60
N GLN A 118 -71.30 -82.51 87.00
CA GLN A 118 -71.26 -81.47 85.98
C GLN A 118 -70.70 -80.15 86.52
N SER A 119 -71.10 -79.73 87.71
CA SER A 119 -70.56 -78.54 88.36
C SER A 119 -69.06 -78.68 88.65
N MET A 120 -68.62 -79.82 89.21
CA MET A 120 -67.20 -80.08 89.42
C MET A 120 -66.44 -80.03 88.10
N LEU A 121 -66.87 -80.79 87.09
CA LEU A 121 -66.21 -80.85 85.78
C LEU A 121 -66.20 -79.49 85.08
N GLY A 122 -67.31 -78.74 85.06
CA GLY A 122 -67.40 -77.43 84.42
C GLY A 122 -66.56 -76.34 85.11
N SER A 123 -66.27 -76.51 86.41
CA SER A 123 -65.40 -75.58 87.16
C SER A 123 -63.91 -75.93 87.07
N THR A 124 -63.54 -77.18 86.77
CA THR A 124 -62.15 -77.65 86.84
C THR A 124 -61.61 -78.24 85.54
N VAL A 125 -62.43 -78.39 84.50
CA VAL A 125 -62.03 -78.94 83.19
C VAL A 125 -62.50 -78.01 82.09
N ASP A 126 -61.56 -77.55 81.27
CA ASP A 126 -61.88 -76.99 79.96
C ASP A 126 -62.26 -78.14 79.02
N LEU A 127 -63.57 -78.36 78.85
CA LEU A 127 -64.10 -79.42 78.01
C LEU A 127 -63.79 -79.19 76.52
N ALA A 128 -63.62 -77.93 76.09
CA ALA A 128 -63.24 -77.61 74.71
C ALA A 128 -61.79 -78.01 74.45
N LEU A 129 -60.88 -77.67 75.38
CA LEU A 129 -59.50 -78.14 75.33
C LEU A 129 -59.42 -79.67 75.43
N TRP A 130 -60.17 -80.29 76.34
CA TRP A 130 -60.22 -81.75 76.46
C TRP A 130 -60.65 -82.44 75.16
N LYS A 131 -61.58 -81.86 74.40
CA LYS A 131 -61.97 -82.36 73.08
C LYS A 131 -60.88 -82.10 72.03
N ALA A 132 -60.27 -80.91 72.02
CA ALA A 132 -59.20 -80.55 71.09
C ALA A 132 -57.94 -81.43 71.24
N LEU A 133 -57.62 -81.85 72.47
CA LEU A 133 -56.49 -82.71 72.81
C LEU A 133 -56.69 -84.20 72.50
N ARG A 134 -57.80 -84.55 71.83
CA ARG A 134 -58.03 -85.91 71.32
C ARG A 134 -57.65 -86.01 69.86
N MET A 135 -57.00 -87.10 69.52
CA MET A 135 -56.68 -87.47 68.16
C MET A 135 -57.44 -88.75 67.82
N LEU A 136 -58.63 -88.58 67.26
CA LEU A 136 -59.50 -89.68 66.83
C LEU A 136 -59.22 -90.06 65.37
N GLN A 137 -59.55 -91.30 64.98
CA GLN A 137 -59.24 -91.83 63.64
C GLN A 137 -59.67 -90.92 62.46
N THR A 138 -60.75 -90.16 62.61
CA THR A 138 -61.32 -89.25 61.58
C THR A 138 -60.83 -87.79 61.64
N ALA A 139 -60.03 -87.40 62.63
CA ALA A 139 -59.63 -86.00 62.88
C ALA A 139 -58.11 -85.85 63.10
N ARG A 140 -57.31 -86.17 62.06
CA ARG A 140 -55.83 -86.26 62.12
C ARG A 140 -55.07 -84.98 61.71
N GLY A 141 -55.78 -83.89 61.38
CA GLY A 141 -55.22 -82.63 60.87
C GLY A 141 -54.94 -81.54 61.93
N GLN A 142 -54.86 -80.28 61.46
CA GLN A 142 -54.63 -79.08 62.28
C GLN A 142 -55.66 -78.96 63.41
N VAL A 143 -55.23 -78.42 64.55
CA VAL A 143 -56.09 -78.27 65.73
C VAL A 143 -56.55 -76.83 65.82
N GLU A 144 -57.86 -76.63 65.93
CA GLU A 144 -58.41 -75.32 66.24
C GLU A 144 -58.32 -75.09 67.75
N VAL A 145 -57.41 -74.19 68.15
CA VAL A 145 -57.11 -73.92 69.56
C VAL A 145 -57.35 -72.47 69.98
N ASP A 146 -57.56 -71.55 69.03
CA ASP A 146 -57.82 -70.13 69.26
C ASP A 146 -59.07 -69.86 70.12
N GLY A 147 -60.03 -70.80 70.14
CA GLY A 147 -61.24 -70.71 70.95
C GLY A 147 -61.16 -71.35 72.34
N CYS A 148 -60.01 -71.86 72.80
CA CYS A 148 -59.88 -72.58 74.07
C CYS A 148 -59.51 -71.63 75.23
N PRO A 149 -60.42 -71.36 76.20
CA PRO A 149 -60.19 -70.39 77.26
C PRO A 149 -58.95 -70.68 78.13
N ALA A 150 -58.68 -71.96 78.42
CA ALA A 150 -57.51 -72.32 79.22
C ALA A 150 -56.20 -72.07 78.48
N LEU A 151 -56.17 -72.23 77.15
CA LEU A 151 -54.99 -71.98 76.33
C LEU A 151 -54.77 -70.47 76.13
N LEU A 152 -55.83 -69.70 75.82
CA LEU A 152 -55.75 -68.24 75.72
C LEU A 152 -55.23 -67.61 77.01
N LYS A 153 -55.74 -68.05 78.17
CA LYS A 153 -55.24 -67.60 79.47
C LYS A 153 -53.77 -67.95 79.70
N ALA A 154 -53.31 -69.10 79.22
CA ALA A 154 -51.90 -69.49 79.29
C ALA A 154 -51.02 -68.64 78.35
N LEU A 155 -51.53 -68.28 77.17
CA LEU A 155 -50.86 -67.40 76.21
C LEU A 155 -50.79 -65.96 76.73
N ASP A 156 -51.86 -65.43 77.31
CA ASP A 156 -51.88 -64.11 77.97
C ASP A 156 -50.85 -64.05 79.13
N ALA A 157 -50.76 -65.11 79.92
CA ALA A 157 -49.78 -65.21 81.00
C ALA A 157 -48.34 -65.27 80.48
N ALA A 158 -48.12 -65.90 79.31
CA ALA A 158 -46.78 -66.09 78.73
C ALA A 158 -46.30 -64.90 77.86
N ALA A 159 -47.20 -64.25 77.12
CA ALA A 159 -46.89 -63.12 76.21
C ALA A 159 -47.01 -61.74 76.89
N GLY A 160 -47.68 -61.67 78.05
CA GLY A 160 -48.09 -60.46 78.74
C GLY A 160 -49.42 -59.91 78.19
N PRO A 161 -50.15 -59.05 78.92
CA PRO A 161 -51.49 -58.61 78.52
C PRO A 161 -51.42 -57.83 77.20
N VAL A 162 -51.99 -58.41 76.12
CA VAL A 162 -52.19 -57.75 74.83
C VAL A 162 -53.70 -57.54 74.65
N THR A 163 -54.15 -56.29 74.75
CA THR A 163 -55.55 -55.91 74.49
C THR A 163 -55.68 -55.39 73.07
N LEU A 164 -55.98 -56.27 72.11
CA LEU A 164 -56.35 -55.87 70.75
C LEU A 164 -57.85 -55.54 70.74
N SER A 165 -58.19 -54.25 70.76
CA SER A 165 -59.57 -53.79 70.53
C SER A 165 -59.76 -53.54 69.03
N GLY A 166 -60.82 -54.06 68.42
CA GLY A 166 -61.08 -54.02 66.96
C GLY A 166 -61.28 -52.64 66.31
N THR A 167 -60.79 -51.55 66.90
CA THR A 167 -60.84 -50.17 66.35
C THR A 167 -59.64 -49.83 65.46
N GLU A 168 -58.57 -50.62 65.48
CA GLU A 168 -57.29 -50.38 64.79
C GLU A 168 -57.39 -50.35 63.25
N THR A 169 -58.34 -51.06 62.66
CA THR A 169 -58.54 -51.10 61.20
C THR A 169 -59.12 -49.81 60.62
N THR A 170 -59.89 -49.04 61.41
CA THR A 170 -60.52 -47.79 60.96
C THR A 170 -59.59 -46.58 60.97
N LEU A 171 -58.57 -46.56 61.83
CA LEU A 171 -57.58 -45.50 61.90
C LEU A 171 -56.61 -45.57 60.72
N LEU A 172 -56.09 -46.77 60.42
CA LEU A 172 -55.16 -46.99 59.30
C LEU A 172 -55.78 -46.58 57.96
N ALA A 173 -57.04 -46.95 57.70
CA ALA A 173 -57.73 -46.57 56.47
C ALA A 173 -57.86 -45.04 56.27
N LYS A 174 -58.05 -44.28 57.37
CA LYS A 174 -58.10 -42.81 57.31
C LYS A 174 -56.73 -42.19 57.05
N ILE A 175 -55.68 -42.75 57.65
CA ILE A 175 -54.29 -42.30 57.42
C ILE A 175 -53.90 -42.55 55.96
N GLU A 176 -54.29 -43.71 55.41
CA GLU A 176 -54.05 -44.03 54.00
C GLU A 176 -54.79 -43.07 53.05
N ALA A 177 -56.04 -42.75 53.34
CA ALA A 177 -56.83 -41.81 52.54
C ALA A 177 -56.20 -40.40 52.52
N GLU A 178 -55.71 -39.92 53.66
CA GLU A 178 -55.01 -38.62 53.72
C GLU A 178 -53.67 -38.66 52.96
N LEU A 179 -52.92 -39.77 53.03
CA LEU A 179 -51.67 -39.94 52.28
C LEU A 179 -51.90 -39.86 50.76
N ARG A 180 -52.99 -40.47 50.27
CA ARG A 180 -53.33 -40.55 48.84
C ARG A 180 -53.70 -39.20 48.20
N ARG A 181 -53.95 -38.15 49.00
CA ARG A 181 -54.16 -36.78 48.50
C ARG A 181 -52.88 -36.15 47.94
N TYR A 182 -51.71 -36.60 48.42
CA TYR A 182 -50.42 -36.02 48.07
C TYR A 182 -49.48 -36.99 47.34
N PHE A 183 -49.62 -38.30 47.57
CA PHE A 183 -48.78 -39.32 46.96
C PHE A 183 -49.58 -40.41 46.26
N THR A 184 -49.04 -40.92 45.16
CA THR A 184 -49.49 -42.18 44.57
C THR A 184 -49.09 -43.37 45.46
N PRO A 185 -49.66 -44.57 45.27
CA PRO A 185 -49.20 -45.78 45.96
C PRO A 185 -47.69 -46.06 45.82
N GLY A 186 -47.07 -45.60 44.72
CA GLY A 186 -45.63 -45.70 44.48
C GLY A 186 -44.80 -44.54 45.06
N GLY A 187 -45.39 -43.67 45.89
CA GLY A 187 -44.68 -42.58 46.58
C GLY A 187 -44.37 -41.35 45.73
N LYS A 188 -44.87 -41.25 44.49
CA LYS A 188 -44.68 -40.05 43.64
C LYS A 188 -45.69 -38.95 44.01
N PRO A 189 -45.31 -37.65 43.98
CA PRO A 189 -46.23 -36.54 44.15
C PRO A 189 -47.44 -36.63 43.21
N THR A 190 -48.63 -36.38 43.74
CA THR A 190 -49.90 -36.36 42.99
C THR A 190 -50.89 -35.40 43.65
N GLY A 191 -52.04 -35.20 43.01
CA GLY A 191 -53.15 -34.44 43.58
C GLY A 191 -52.73 -33.04 44.01
N GLU A 192 -52.95 -32.73 45.29
CA GLU A 192 -52.69 -31.40 45.86
C GLU A 192 -51.20 -31.00 45.75
N LEU A 193 -50.28 -31.94 46.00
CA LEU A 193 -48.85 -31.64 45.98
C LEU A 193 -48.34 -31.34 44.56
N ARG A 194 -48.81 -32.11 43.57
CA ARG A 194 -48.43 -31.89 42.17
C ARG A 194 -49.00 -30.58 41.62
N ALA A 195 -50.26 -30.28 41.93
CA ALA A 195 -50.89 -29.03 41.50
C ALA A 195 -50.16 -27.80 42.06
N ALA A 196 -49.77 -27.81 43.35
CA ALA A 196 -49.00 -26.72 43.94
C ALA A 196 -47.60 -26.59 43.32
N GLN A 197 -46.94 -27.71 42.97
CA GLN A 197 -45.65 -27.69 42.26
C GLN A 197 -45.76 -27.08 40.85
N GLU A 198 -46.77 -27.48 40.08
CA GLU A 198 -47.02 -26.95 38.74
C GLU A 198 -47.39 -25.46 38.77
N HIS A 199 -48.19 -25.03 39.76
CA HIS A 199 -48.55 -23.62 39.95
C HIS A 199 -47.32 -22.75 40.28
N ALA A 200 -46.47 -23.18 41.21
CA ALA A 200 -45.23 -22.48 41.55
C ALA A 200 -44.27 -22.38 40.35
N ALA A 201 -44.12 -23.45 39.57
CA ALA A 201 -43.29 -23.46 38.37
C ALA A 201 -43.82 -22.49 37.29
N ALA A 202 -45.14 -22.46 37.06
CA ALA A 202 -45.76 -21.55 36.11
C ALA A 202 -45.67 -20.07 36.54
N ALA A 203 -45.83 -19.79 37.84
CA ALA A 203 -45.61 -18.45 38.39
C ALA A 203 -44.15 -18.00 38.25
N GLN A 204 -43.20 -18.92 38.46
CA GLN A 204 -41.77 -18.64 38.31
C GLN A 204 -41.40 -18.32 36.86
N ALA A 205 -41.91 -19.09 35.90
CA ALA A 205 -41.67 -18.83 34.48
C ALA A 205 -42.18 -17.44 34.06
N ARG A 206 -43.39 -17.05 34.51
CA ARG A 206 -43.96 -15.72 34.25
C ARG A 206 -43.14 -14.59 34.88
N GLN A 207 -42.61 -14.79 36.08
CA GLN A 207 -41.76 -13.80 36.75
C GLN A 207 -40.44 -13.59 36.01
N VAL A 208 -39.81 -14.68 35.53
CA VAL A 208 -38.58 -14.60 34.73
C VAL A 208 -38.83 -13.85 33.41
N GLU A 209 -39.92 -14.15 32.72
CA GLU A 209 -40.30 -13.48 31.47
C GLU A 209 -40.59 -11.98 31.69
N ALA A 210 -41.40 -11.65 32.69
CA ALA A 210 -41.73 -10.25 33.00
C ALA A 210 -40.49 -9.45 33.43
N ARG A 211 -39.58 -10.05 34.20
CA ARG A 211 -38.32 -9.43 34.60
C ARG A 211 -37.39 -9.20 33.40
N ALA A 212 -37.24 -10.18 32.51
CA ALA A 212 -36.44 -10.03 31.30
C ALA A 212 -36.98 -8.91 30.38
N ALA A 213 -38.32 -8.78 30.28
CA ALA A 213 -38.94 -7.69 29.55
C ALA A 213 -38.67 -6.32 30.18
N LEU A 214 -38.72 -6.21 31.52
CA LEU A 214 -38.40 -4.98 32.24
C LEU A 214 -36.92 -4.58 32.04
N GLU A 215 -35.99 -5.53 32.23
CA GLU A 215 -34.55 -5.31 32.04
C GLU A 215 -34.23 -4.86 30.60
N SER A 216 -34.96 -5.36 29.59
CA SER A 216 -34.83 -4.89 28.21
C SER A 216 -35.25 -3.43 28.02
N VAL A 217 -36.34 -2.99 28.67
CA VAL A 217 -36.80 -1.60 28.60
C VAL A 217 -35.81 -0.68 29.31
N GLU A 218 -35.32 -1.06 30.49
CA GLU A 218 -34.30 -0.31 31.22
C GLU A 218 -33.01 -0.15 30.39
N ALA A 219 -32.58 -1.20 29.69
CA ALA A 219 -31.43 -1.14 28.79
C ALA A 219 -31.66 -0.18 27.60
N ASP A 220 -32.86 -0.15 27.03
CA ASP A 220 -33.20 0.80 25.97
C ASP A 220 -33.29 2.24 26.48
N VAL A 221 -33.72 2.49 27.73
CA VAL A 221 -33.70 3.81 28.37
C VAL A 221 -32.25 4.30 28.50
N ALA A 222 -31.39 3.49 29.11
CA ALA A 222 -29.98 3.81 29.29
C ALA A 222 -29.28 4.07 27.94
N ARG A 223 -29.61 3.29 26.90
CA ARG A 223 -29.10 3.50 25.54
C ARG A 223 -29.60 4.82 24.95
N HIS A 224 -30.88 5.14 25.09
CA HIS A 224 -31.43 6.41 24.61
C HIS A 224 -30.77 7.63 25.28
N GLU A 225 -30.55 7.58 26.60
CA GLU A 225 -29.86 8.65 27.34
C GLU A 225 -28.41 8.81 26.87
N ALA A 226 -27.66 7.71 26.74
CA ALA A 226 -26.27 7.73 26.29
C ALA A 226 -26.15 8.30 24.86
N LEU A 227 -27.01 7.85 23.93
CA LEU A 227 -27.03 8.37 22.56
C LEU A 227 -27.45 9.85 22.52
N SER A 228 -28.41 10.26 23.34
CA SER A 228 -28.84 11.67 23.44
C SER A 228 -27.70 12.58 23.91
N ALA A 229 -26.89 12.12 24.87
CA ALA A 229 -25.70 12.83 25.31
C ALA A 229 -24.65 12.92 24.18
N GLN A 230 -24.38 11.82 23.47
CA GLN A 230 -23.48 11.80 22.32
C GLN A 230 -23.95 12.73 21.19
N LEU A 231 -25.26 12.78 20.90
CA LEU A 231 -25.81 13.68 19.88
C LEU A 231 -25.55 15.15 20.24
N LYS A 232 -25.67 15.50 21.54
CA LYS A 232 -25.39 16.86 22.03
C LYS A 232 -23.91 17.22 21.87
N GLU A 233 -23.00 16.30 22.20
CA GLU A 233 -21.55 16.50 22.00
C GLU A 233 -21.20 16.67 20.52
N LEU A 234 -21.69 15.76 19.66
CA LEU A 234 -21.52 15.86 18.20
C LEU A 234 -22.11 17.14 17.63
N SER A 235 -23.21 17.66 18.18
CA SER A 235 -23.77 18.95 17.74
C SER A 235 -22.83 20.12 17.97
N ALA A 236 -22.14 20.14 19.13
CA ALA A 236 -21.15 21.16 19.45
C ALA A 236 -19.89 21.02 18.59
N GLU A 237 -19.40 19.79 18.39
CA GLU A 237 -18.27 19.52 17.48
C GLU A 237 -18.56 19.97 16.05
N ARG A 238 -19.79 19.75 15.56
CA ARG A 238 -20.20 20.22 14.23
C ARG A 238 -20.23 21.73 14.13
N GLU A 239 -20.68 22.43 15.16
CA GLU A 239 -20.68 23.89 15.16
C GLU A 239 -19.25 24.45 15.14
N GLU A 240 -18.34 23.85 15.89
CA GLU A 240 -16.91 24.20 15.86
C GLU A 240 -16.27 23.90 14.50
N ALA A 241 -16.56 22.73 13.91
CA ALA A 241 -16.08 22.36 12.59
C ALA A 241 -16.60 23.30 11.49
N ALA A 242 -17.87 23.73 11.57
CA ALA A 242 -18.46 24.70 10.67
C ALA A 242 -17.77 26.07 10.77
N GLN A 243 -17.45 26.53 11.99
CA GLN A 243 -16.68 27.76 12.19
C GLN A 243 -15.24 27.64 11.65
N ALA A 244 -14.59 26.49 11.86
CA ALA A 244 -13.26 26.23 11.33
C ALA A 244 -13.25 26.23 9.80
N LEU A 245 -14.26 25.63 9.17
CA LEU A 245 -14.46 25.66 7.72
C LEU A 245 -14.68 27.08 7.19
N ALA A 246 -15.49 27.89 7.87
CA ALA A 246 -15.71 29.30 7.50
C ALA A 246 -14.39 30.09 7.53
N ARG A 247 -13.61 29.99 8.61
CA ARG A 247 -12.29 30.65 8.72
C ARG A 247 -11.30 30.17 7.66
N ALA A 248 -11.31 28.87 7.33
CA ALA A 248 -10.46 28.33 6.28
C ALA A 248 -10.85 28.88 4.90
N ARG A 249 -12.16 29.02 4.62
CA ARG A 249 -12.67 29.61 3.38
C ARG A 249 -12.29 31.08 3.24
N GLU A 250 -12.48 31.88 4.28
CA GLU A 250 -12.08 33.30 4.30
C GLU A 250 -10.57 33.47 4.03
N ARG A 251 -9.72 32.66 4.68
CA ARG A 251 -8.27 32.68 4.44
C ARG A 251 -7.92 32.28 3.01
N CYS A 252 -8.59 31.27 2.45
CA CYS A 252 -8.40 30.83 1.08
C CYS A 252 -8.83 31.91 0.08
N GLU A 253 -9.94 32.61 0.32
CA GLU A 253 -10.38 33.73 -0.51
C GLU A 253 -9.41 34.92 -0.45
N ALA A 254 -8.94 35.28 0.75
CA ALA A 254 -7.92 36.32 0.91
C ALA A 254 -6.62 35.97 0.18
N ALA A 255 -6.14 34.72 0.29
CA ALA A 255 -4.96 34.24 -0.42
C ALA A 255 -5.16 34.24 -1.95
N ARG A 256 -6.36 33.90 -2.44
CA ARG A 256 -6.69 34.02 -3.88
C ARG A 256 -6.66 35.48 -4.32
N GLY A 257 -7.22 36.40 -3.54
CA GLY A 257 -7.18 37.84 -3.83
C GLY A 257 -5.76 38.38 -3.93
N LEU A 258 -4.87 37.98 -3.02
CA LEU A 258 -3.46 38.37 -3.08
C LEU A 258 -2.74 37.78 -4.30
N ALA A 259 -3.03 36.53 -4.67
CA ALA A 259 -2.47 35.90 -5.86
C ALA A 259 -2.89 36.65 -7.14
N THR A 260 -4.18 37.00 -7.28
CA THR A 260 -4.67 37.75 -8.45
C THR A 260 -4.12 39.17 -8.50
N GLU A 261 -3.99 39.85 -7.36
CA GLU A 261 -3.34 41.17 -7.28
C GLU A 261 -1.86 41.10 -7.67
N SER A 262 -1.13 40.08 -7.21
CA SER A 262 0.26 39.82 -7.58
C SER A 262 0.42 39.58 -9.09
N ASP A 263 -0.46 38.80 -9.71
CA ASP A 263 -0.44 38.55 -11.16
C ASP A 263 -0.69 39.83 -11.97
N LEU A 264 -1.66 40.64 -11.54
CA LEU A 264 -1.94 41.93 -12.17
C LEU A 264 -0.76 42.91 -12.01
N ALA A 265 -0.14 42.94 -10.82
CA ALA A 265 1.06 43.73 -10.57
C ALA A 265 2.23 43.26 -11.45
N ALA A 266 2.36 41.96 -11.71
CA ALA A 266 3.40 41.41 -12.58
C ALA A 266 3.25 41.89 -14.02
N GLN A 267 2.02 41.88 -14.54
CA GLN A 267 1.72 42.40 -15.88
C GLN A 267 2.01 43.91 -15.99
N ARG A 268 1.64 44.69 -14.96
CA ARG A 268 1.93 46.13 -14.91
C ARG A 268 3.43 46.42 -14.86
N ALA A 269 4.17 45.68 -14.02
CA ALA A 269 5.62 45.81 -13.92
C ALA A 269 6.31 45.47 -15.25
N ALA A 270 5.91 44.38 -15.91
CA ALA A 270 6.45 43.98 -17.20
C ALA A 270 6.20 45.02 -18.30
N LEU A 271 5.00 45.61 -18.34
CA LEU A 271 4.68 46.69 -19.27
C LEU A 271 5.54 47.94 -19.01
N ALA A 272 5.69 48.34 -17.74
CA ALA A 272 6.51 49.48 -17.37
C ALA A 272 7.99 49.26 -17.73
N GLU A 273 8.51 48.05 -17.52
CA GLU A 273 9.88 47.67 -17.87
C GLU A 273 10.12 47.68 -19.39
N ALA A 274 9.17 47.17 -20.17
CA ALA A 274 9.23 47.24 -21.63
C ALA A 274 9.21 48.69 -22.16
N GLN A 275 8.40 49.56 -21.54
CA GLN A 275 8.38 50.99 -21.88
C GLN A 275 9.70 51.69 -21.52
N ALA A 276 10.30 51.35 -20.37
CA ALA A 276 11.61 51.88 -19.96
C ALA A 276 12.72 51.45 -20.94
N GLN A 277 12.73 50.19 -21.35
CA GLN A 277 13.68 49.68 -22.35
C GLN A 277 13.53 50.38 -23.71
N ALA A 278 12.28 50.54 -24.19
CA ALA A 278 12.03 51.24 -25.45
C ALA A 278 12.45 52.72 -25.39
N ALA A 279 12.23 53.39 -24.26
CA ALA A 279 12.69 54.77 -24.05
C ALA A 279 14.22 54.86 -24.05
N ALA A 280 14.90 53.95 -23.34
CA ALA A 280 16.36 53.91 -23.29
C ALA A 280 16.99 53.62 -24.67
N GLN A 281 16.41 52.72 -25.46
CA GLN A 281 16.84 52.43 -26.83
C GLN A 281 16.68 53.66 -27.74
N ALA A 282 15.55 54.37 -27.64
CA ALA A 282 15.33 55.59 -28.40
C ALA A 282 16.34 56.70 -28.02
N GLN A 283 16.71 56.81 -26.75
CA GLN A 283 17.77 57.74 -26.31
C GLN A 283 19.15 57.34 -26.85
N ALA A 284 19.52 56.06 -26.79
CA ALA A 284 20.80 55.58 -27.31
C ALA A 284 20.91 55.81 -28.83
N GLU A 285 19.83 55.60 -29.58
CA GLU A 285 19.79 55.90 -31.01
C GLU A 285 19.89 57.42 -31.27
N ARG A 286 19.22 58.24 -30.47
CA ARG A 286 19.34 59.71 -30.54
C ARG A 286 20.79 60.16 -30.35
N GLU A 287 21.47 59.63 -29.34
CA GLU A 287 22.88 59.95 -29.06
C GLU A 287 23.80 59.55 -30.22
N ARG A 288 23.56 58.39 -30.84
CA ARG A 288 24.30 57.95 -32.05
C ARG A 288 24.12 58.91 -33.22
N LEU A 289 22.88 59.33 -33.50
CA LEU A 289 22.57 60.27 -34.58
C LEU A 289 23.19 61.65 -34.34
N ILE A 290 23.23 62.12 -33.09
CA ILE A 290 23.90 63.37 -32.72
C ILE A 290 25.41 63.26 -32.99
N ILE A 291 26.06 62.18 -32.52
CA ILE A 291 27.49 61.95 -32.74
C ILE A 291 27.81 61.87 -34.24
N GLU A 292 27.03 61.10 -35.01
CA GLU A 292 27.22 60.99 -36.46
C GLU A 292 27.11 62.37 -37.14
N HIS A 293 26.10 63.17 -36.78
CA HIS A 293 25.95 64.52 -37.33
C HIS A 293 27.15 65.42 -36.99
N GLU A 294 27.60 65.44 -35.74
CA GLU A 294 28.75 66.23 -35.30
C GLU A 294 30.06 65.82 -35.99
N GLU A 295 30.28 64.52 -36.19
CA GLU A 295 31.42 63.99 -36.94
C GLU A 295 31.39 64.43 -38.39
N ARG A 296 30.22 64.38 -39.06
CA ARG A 296 30.06 64.85 -40.44
C ARG A 296 30.25 66.36 -40.58
N VAL A 297 29.78 67.15 -39.62
CA VAL A 297 30.03 68.60 -39.57
C VAL A 297 31.52 68.87 -39.47
N ARG A 298 32.24 68.17 -38.59
CA ARG A 298 33.70 68.32 -38.43
C ARG A 298 34.45 67.91 -39.69
N ALA A 299 34.11 66.75 -40.27
CA ALA A 299 34.74 66.25 -41.49
C ALA A 299 34.56 67.20 -42.68
N LEU A 300 33.37 67.78 -42.86
CA LEU A 300 33.13 68.77 -43.90
C LEU A 300 33.96 70.04 -43.67
N ARG A 301 34.02 70.55 -42.43
CA ARG A 301 34.82 71.73 -42.10
C ARG A 301 36.30 71.51 -42.41
N ASP A 302 36.85 70.37 -42.01
CA ASP A 302 38.25 70.03 -42.25
C ASP A 302 38.53 69.87 -43.75
N LEU A 303 37.60 69.25 -44.50
CA LEU A 303 37.72 69.08 -45.94
C LEU A 303 37.70 70.41 -46.70
N VAL A 304 36.81 71.34 -46.32
CA VAL A 304 36.76 72.70 -46.91
C VAL A 304 38.07 73.44 -46.64
N ALA A 305 38.56 73.43 -45.39
CA ALA A 305 39.83 74.08 -45.04
C ALA A 305 41.04 73.46 -45.77
N GLN A 306 41.05 72.15 -45.99
CA GLN A 306 42.07 71.48 -46.82
C GLN A 306 41.92 71.84 -48.30
N GLY A 307 40.68 71.91 -48.79
CA GLY A 307 40.36 72.27 -50.17
C GLY A 307 40.86 73.65 -50.54
N GLU A 308 40.61 74.66 -49.70
CA GLU A 308 41.12 76.03 -49.87
C GLU A 308 42.65 76.07 -50.00
N ARG A 309 43.37 75.38 -49.10
CA ARG A 309 44.85 75.29 -49.15
C ARG A 309 45.35 74.59 -50.40
N LEU A 310 44.68 73.52 -50.84
CA LEU A 310 45.04 72.81 -52.05
C LEU A 310 44.83 73.68 -53.30
N VAL A 311 43.71 74.41 -53.38
CA VAL A 311 43.43 75.34 -54.50
C VAL A 311 44.48 76.46 -54.56
N GLU A 312 44.90 77.01 -53.42
CA GLU A 312 46.00 77.98 -53.36
C GLU A 312 47.33 77.37 -53.85
N GLY A 313 47.65 76.15 -53.40
CA GLY A 313 48.83 75.41 -53.84
C GLY A 313 48.81 75.09 -55.33
N PHE A 314 47.64 74.74 -55.88
CA PHE A 314 47.45 74.55 -57.32
C PHE A 314 47.64 75.87 -58.07
N ALA A 315 47.08 76.98 -57.61
CA ALA A 315 47.29 78.28 -58.24
C ALA A 315 48.77 78.68 -58.29
N ALA A 316 49.55 78.39 -57.24
CA ALA A 316 50.99 78.58 -57.24
C ALA A 316 51.71 77.66 -58.26
N THR A 317 51.30 76.40 -58.35
CA THR A 317 51.85 75.43 -59.30
C THR A 317 51.55 75.84 -60.75
N ALA A 318 50.32 76.28 -61.05
CA ALA A 318 49.93 76.78 -62.36
C ALA A 318 50.75 78.01 -62.77
N LYS A 319 51.02 78.94 -61.84
CA LYS A 319 51.95 80.07 -62.08
C LYS A 319 53.37 79.60 -62.42
N SER A 320 53.87 78.57 -61.72
CA SER A 320 55.19 77.98 -62.03
C SER A 320 55.20 77.34 -63.41
N MET A 321 54.15 76.61 -63.80
CA MET A 321 54.03 76.01 -65.14
C MET A 321 54.09 77.08 -66.24
N VAL A 322 53.37 78.20 -66.07
CA VAL A 322 53.44 79.33 -67.00
C VAL A 322 54.85 79.92 -67.04
N ALA A 323 55.48 80.16 -65.88
CA ALA A 323 56.84 80.69 -65.82
C ALA A 323 57.87 79.75 -66.51
N ASP A 324 57.77 78.44 -66.29
CA ASP A 324 58.66 77.46 -66.89
C ASP A 324 58.47 77.38 -68.42
N ARG A 325 57.21 77.35 -68.89
CA ARG A 325 56.90 77.32 -70.33
C ARG A 325 57.27 78.62 -71.04
N THR A 326 57.02 79.77 -70.42
CA THR A 326 57.44 81.07 -70.97
C THR A 326 58.97 81.19 -71.03
N ALA A 327 59.68 80.72 -70.01
CA ALA A 327 61.15 80.66 -70.02
C ALA A 327 61.69 79.70 -71.10
N GLN A 328 61.07 78.53 -71.29
CA GLN A 328 61.42 77.61 -72.38
C GLN A 328 61.20 78.26 -73.75
N ARG A 329 60.05 78.93 -73.95
CA ARG A 329 59.73 79.64 -75.19
C ARG A 329 60.69 80.79 -75.46
N ALA A 330 61.04 81.58 -74.45
CA ALA A 330 62.02 82.66 -74.57
C ALA A 330 63.42 82.15 -74.94
N ARG A 331 63.87 81.03 -74.34
CA ARG A 331 65.15 80.38 -74.70
C ARG A 331 65.14 79.90 -76.15
N ALA A 332 64.06 79.22 -76.58
CA ALA A 332 63.92 78.77 -77.96
C ALA A 332 63.84 79.94 -78.95
N GLN A 333 63.19 81.06 -78.60
CA GLN A 333 63.17 82.28 -79.42
C GLN A 333 64.56 82.94 -79.54
N ALA A 334 65.31 83.02 -78.43
CA ALA A 334 66.67 83.56 -78.45
C ALA A 334 67.62 82.70 -79.30
N GLU A 335 67.51 81.37 -79.20
CA GLU A 335 68.30 80.46 -80.03
C GLU A 335 67.89 80.53 -81.50
N LEU A 336 66.60 80.67 -81.81
CA LEU A 336 66.12 80.91 -83.16
C LEU A 336 66.72 82.20 -83.74
N ALA A 337 66.69 83.31 -82.99
CA ALA A 337 67.24 84.58 -83.43
C ALA A 337 68.76 84.48 -83.69
N ARG A 338 69.48 83.78 -82.81
CA ARG A 338 70.92 83.52 -82.98
C ARG A 338 71.22 82.69 -84.22
N LEU A 339 70.45 81.63 -84.47
CA LEU A 339 70.62 80.79 -85.65
C LEU A 339 70.22 81.50 -86.94
N GLN A 340 69.24 82.41 -86.89
CA GLN A 340 68.87 83.27 -88.01
C GLN A 340 69.99 84.26 -88.37
N ASP A 341 70.54 84.97 -87.38
CA ASP A 341 71.68 85.88 -87.58
C ASP A 341 72.90 85.11 -88.12
N LEU A 342 73.18 83.92 -87.57
CA LEU A 342 74.22 83.03 -88.09
C LEU A 342 73.96 82.61 -89.54
N ALA A 343 72.72 82.25 -89.89
CA ALA A 343 72.34 81.87 -91.25
C ALA A 343 72.50 83.04 -92.23
N GLU A 344 72.10 84.26 -91.84
CA GLU A 344 72.27 85.47 -92.65
C GLU A 344 73.74 85.81 -92.86
N GLN A 345 74.54 85.84 -91.80
CA GLN A 345 75.98 86.08 -91.88
C GLN A 345 76.68 85.00 -92.73
N ALA A 346 76.29 83.74 -92.57
CA ALA A 346 76.80 82.63 -93.38
C ALA A 346 76.42 82.78 -94.85
N SER A 347 75.19 83.20 -95.17
CA SER A 347 74.75 83.49 -96.54
C SER A 347 75.57 84.63 -97.16
N HIS A 348 75.81 85.71 -96.40
CA HIS A 348 76.62 86.84 -96.84
C HIS A 348 78.08 86.44 -97.07
N ALA A 349 78.68 85.71 -96.13
CA ALA A 349 80.06 85.22 -96.24
C ALA A 349 80.23 84.23 -97.40
N ALA A 350 79.27 83.32 -97.61
CA ALA A 350 79.25 82.39 -98.74
C ALA A 350 79.16 83.13 -100.09
N LYS A 351 78.30 84.16 -100.18
CA LYS A 351 78.22 85.02 -101.38
C LYS A 351 79.53 85.79 -101.63
N ALA A 352 80.17 86.31 -100.58
CA ALA A 352 81.45 87.02 -100.70
C ALA A 352 82.60 86.08 -101.12
N GLN A 353 82.67 84.88 -100.55
CA GLN A 353 83.60 83.84 -100.97
C GLN A 353 83.40 83.47 -102.44
N GLN A 354 82.15 83.29 -102.86
CA GLN A 354 81.82 82.97 -104.25
C GLN A 354 82.23 84.11 -105.21
N ARG A 355 82.05 85.38 -104.81
CA ARG A 355 82.53 86.53 -105.58
C ARG A 355 84.05 86.56 -105.71
N ALA A 356 84.79 86.40 -104.61
CA ALA A 356 86.25 86.34 -104.62
C ALA A 356 86.78 85.19 -105.50
N LYS A 357 86.12 84.02 -105.43
CA LYS A 357 86.42 82.86 -106.28
C LYS A 357 86.23 83.19 -107.76
N SER A 358 85.13 83.86 -108.11
CA SER A 358 84.87 84.27 -109.50
C SER A 358 85.88 85.30 -110.02
N ALA A 359 86.30 86.27 -109.20
CA ALA A 359 87.29 87.27 -109.58
C ALA A 359 88.67 86.66 -109.86
N LEU A 360 89.09 85.69 -109.03
CA LEU A 360 90.36 84.96 -109.22
C LEU A 360 90.39 84.15 -110.53
N VAL A 361 89.24 83.62 -110.97
CA VAL A 361 89.13 82.89 -112.24
C VAL A 361 89.39 83.80 -113.45
N SER A 362 89.02 85.07 -113.37
CA SER A 362 89.20 86.05 -114.46
C SER A 362 90.59 86.72 -114.49
N ALA A 363 91.45 86.49 -113.50
CA ALA A 363 92.80 87.08 -113.42
C ALA A 363 93.79 86.44 -114.40
N ILE A 364 94.88 87.16 -114.73
CA ILE A 364 95.90 86.70 -115.69
C ILE A 364 96.41 85.29 -115.38
N ASP A 365 96.64 84.47 -116.40
CA ASP A 365 97.26 83.16 -116.21
C ASP A 365 98.74 83.32 -115.82
N PRO A 366 99.19 82.78 -114.66
CA PRO A 366 100.58 82.88 -114.21
C PRO A 366 101.61 82.35 -115.21
N GLN A 367 101.25 81.33 -116.01
CA GLN A 367 102.15 80.76 -117.01
C GLN A 367 102.31 81.68 -118.23
N LEU A 368 101.23 82.37 -118.64
CA LEU A 368 101.30 83.36 -119.72
C LEU A 368 102.11 84.57 -119.30
N ALA A 369 101.93 85.03 -118.06
CA ALA A 369 102.67 86.14 -117.50
C ALA A 369 104.20 85.86 -117.45
N LYS A 370 104.61 84.67 -116.99
CA LYS A 370 106.01 84.26 -116.96
C LYS A 370 106.67 84.23 -118.34
N LYS A 371 105.95 83.80 -119.39
CA LYS A 371 106.45 83.78 -120.77
C LYS A 371 106.68 85.19 -121.32
N ALA A 372 105.83 86.15 -120.97
CA ALA A 372 105.99 87.55 -121.36
C ALA A 372 107.23 88.20 -120.71
N GLN A 373 107.49 87.92 -119.43
CA GLN A 373 108.70 88.40 -118.74
C GLN A 373 109.99 87.83 -119.36
N GLU A 374 110.03 86.54 -119.69
CA GLU A 374 111.21 85.92 -120.32
C GLU A 374 111.49 86.53 -121.71
N ALA A 375 110.43 86.76 -122.50
CA ALA A 375 110.56 87.40 -123.81
C ALA A 375 111.05 88.85 -123.71
N ALA A 376 110.67 89.59 -122.65
CA ALA A 376 111.12 90.95 -122.41
C ALA A 376 112.63 91.01 -122.16
N ARG A 377 113.12 90.10 -121.31
CA ARG A 377 114.54 89.94 -121.02
C ARG A 377 115.35 89.58 -122.25
N GLN A 378 114.81 88.74 -123.14
CA GLN A 378 115.49 88.39 -124.40
C GLN A 378 115.59 89.57 -125.37
N ALA A 379 114.55 90.41 -125.45
CA ALA A 379 114.55 91.61 -126.29
C ALA A 379 115.60 92.64 -125.83
N GLU A 380 115.71 92.91 -124.52
CA GLU A 380 116.74 93.80 -123.96
C GLU A 380 118.16 93.32 -124.29
N VAL A 381 118.42 92.02 -124.15
CA VAL A 381 119.74 91.43 -124.45
C VAL A 381 120.09 91.57 -125.93
N ALA A 382 119.13 91.35 -126.83
CA ALA A 382 119.36 91.46 -128.27
C ALA A 382 119.66 92.92 -128.70
N GLU A 383 119.06 93.91 -128.03
CA GLU A 383 119.27 95.33 -128.32
C GLU A 383 120.68 95.79 -127.96
N ALA A 384 121.16 95.38 -126.78
CA ALA A 384 122.52 95.67 -126.34
C ALA A 384 123.59 95.08 -127.27
N GLN A 385 123.36 93.89 -127.83
CA GLN A 385 124.28 93.26 -128.77
C GLN A 385 124.34 93.97 -130.13
N ALA A 386 123.22 94.51 -130.63
CA ALA A 386 123.16 95.24 -131.89
C ALA A 386 123.97 96.53 -131.87
N LEU A 387 123.94 97.28 -130.76
CA LEU A 387 124.72 98.52 -130.63
C LEU A 387 126.24 98.27 -130.73
N ALA A 388 126.72 97.20 -130.11
CA ALA A 388 128.14 96.90 -129.98
C ALA A 388 128.86 96.54 -131.31
N ALA A 389 128.11 96.12 -132.34
CA ALA A 389 128.66 95.58 -133.59
C ALA A 389 128.79 96.60 -134.75
N SER A 390 128.53 97.89 -134.53
CA SER A 390 128.49 98.91 -135.60
C SER A 390 129.81 99.67 -135.78
N ALA A 391 130.16 99.99 -137.04
CA ALA A 391 131.31 100.83 -137.37
C ALA A 391 131.01 102.32 -137.11
N ALA A 392 131.99 103.07 -136.62
CA ALA A 392 131.85 104.50 -136.36
C ALA A 392 132.66 105.34 -137.34
N VAL A 393 132.06 106.44 -137.81
CA VAL A 393 132.67 107.40 -138.72
C VAL A 393 133.02 108.64 -137.92
N ASP A 394 134.27 109.06 -138.03
CA ASP A 394 134.78 110.33 -137.50
C ASP A 394 134.85 111.35 -138.64
N ILE A 395 134.30 112.54 -138.41
CA ILE A 395 134.20 113.61 -139.39
C ILE A 395 134.82 114.87 -138.80
N ASP A 396 135.91 115.34 -139.38
CA ASP A 396 136.63 116.55 -138.96
C ASP A 396 136.33 117.75 -139.88
N PHE A 397 136.04 118.90 -139.30
CA PHE A 397 135.68 120.13 -140.02
C PHE A 397 136.78 121.18 -139.92
N HIS A 398 137.39 121.56 -141.04
CA HIS A 398 138.51 122.51 -141.08
C HIS A 398 138.10 123.98 -141.24
N ALA A 399 136.85 124.24 -141.63
CA ALA A 399 136.24 125.57 -141.73
C ALA A 399 134.78 125.51 -141.27
N PRO A 400 134.15 126.64 -140.88
CA PRO A 400 132.77 126.63 -140.44
C PRO A 400 131.86 126.25 -141.62
N GLN A 401 131.08 125.18 -141.48
CA GLN A 401 130.18 124.73 -142.53
C GLN A 401 128.93 124.08 -141.94
N GLN A 402 127.79 124.36 -142.57
CA GLN A 402 126.57 123.63 -142.26
C GLN A 402 126.58 122.30 -143.02
N VAL A 403 126.43 121.21 -142.28
CA VAL A 403 126.30 119.85 -142.82
C VAL A 403 125.01 119.21 -142.36
N ARG A 404 124.53 118.24 -143.13
CA ARG A 404 123.38 117.42 -142.77
C ARG A 404 123.81 115.97 -142.62
N ILE A 405 123.51 115.35 -141.48
CA ILE A 405 123.76 113.92 -141.22
C ILE A 405 122.41 113.22 -141.15
N ASN A 406 122.09 112.41 -142.14
CA ASN A 406 120.74 111.87 -142.38
C ASN A 406 119.69 113.00 -142.41
N ASP A 407 118.79 113.02 -141.42
CA ASP A 407 117.75 114.03 -141.27
C ASP A 407 118.07 115.12 -140.24
N GLU A 408 119.26 115.07 -139.63
CA GLU A 408 119.69 116.02 -138.62
C GLU A 408 120.60 117.10 -139.25
N GLN A 409 120.23 118.38 -139.12
CA GLN A 409 121.12 119.50 -139.47
C GLN A 409 122.12 119.75 -138.35
N VAL A 410 123.39 119.77 -138.70
CA VAL A 410 124.50 119.95 -137.76
C VAL A 410 125.35 121.13 -138.23
N GLU A 411 125.45 122.14 -137.38
CA GLU A 411 126.29 123.31 -137.63
C GLU A 411 127.68 123.05 -137.06
N ALA A 412 128.66 122.86 -137.94
CA ALA A 412 130.02 122.49 -137.54
C ALA A 412 130.95 123.71 -137.51
N ALA A 413 131.61 123.94 -136.38
CA ALA A 413 132.60 125.01 -136.22
C ALA A 413 133.98 124.57 -136.75
N ALA A 414 134.80 125.54 -137.18
CA ALA A 414 136.18 125.24 -137.61
C ALA A 414 136.99 124.60 -136.47
N GLY A 415 137.61 123.44 -136.73
CA GLY A 415 138.39 122.66 -135.77
C GLY A 415 137.61 121.61 -134.98
N SER A 416 136.34 121.34 -135.31
CA SER A 416 135.51 120.35 -134.60
C SER A 416 135.50 118.96 -135.27
N SER A 417 135.42 117.90 -134.44
CA SER A 417 135.30 116.49 -134.85
C SER A 417 133.96 115.92 -134.41
N LEU A 418 133.35 115.05 -135.21
CA LEU A 418 132.09 114.41 -134.88
C LEU A 418 132.11 112.91 -135.18
N ARG A 419 131.81 112.08 -134.17
CA ARG A 419 131.73 110.61 -134.29
C ARG A 419 130.28 110.13 -134.38
N ARG A 420 129.97 109.26 -135.34
CA ARG A 420 128.65 108.63 -135.46
C ARG A 420 128.76 107.14 -135.77
N ALA A 421 128.04 106.33 -135.00
CA ALA A 421 127.89 104.90 -135.25
C ALA A 421 126.91 104.68 -136.42
N VAL A 422 127.30 103.86 -137.38
CA VAL A 422 126.55 103.54 -138.59
C VAL A 422 125.81 102.23 -138.34
N LEU A 423 124.68 102.32 -137.62
CA LEU A 423 123.76 101.19 -137.40
C LEU A 423 122.90 100.92 -138.64
N ASP A 424 122.59 101.99 -139.39
CA ASP A 424 121.99 101.99 -140.72
C ASP A 424 122.78 102.95 -141.63
N THR A 425 122.47 102.99 -142.94
CA THR A 425 123.18 103.85 -143.91
C THR A 425 123.25 105.31 -143.43
N LEU A 426 124.46 105.80 -143.20
CA LEU A 426 124.72 107.17 -142.77
C LEU A 426 125.04 108.05 -143.98
N ILE A 427 124.27 109.11 -144.17
CA ILE A 427 124.35 110.05 -145.28
C ILE A 427 124.84 111.38 -144.73
N LEU A 428 126.03 111.81 -145.12
CA LEU A 428 126.59 113.11 -144.78
C LEU A 428 126.55 114.04 -146.00
N THR A 429 125.86 115.16 -145.91
CA THR A 429 125.77 116.15 -146.99
C THR A 429 126.41 117.46 -146.59
N VAL A 430 127.37 117.93 -147.40
CA VAL A 430 127.98 119.26 -147.35
C VAL A 430 127.46 120.07 -148.55
N PRO A 431 126.57 121.07 -148.36
CA PRO A 431 125.93 121.81 -149.45
C PRO A 431 126.94 122.42 -150.43
N ASP A 432 126.67 122.33 -151.73
CA ASP A 432 127.48 122.84 -152.85
C ASP A 432 128.94 122.34 -152.93
N VAL A 433 129.33 121.38 -152.07
CA VAL A 433 130.68 120.80 -152.02
C VAL A 433 130.67 119.28 -152.28
N LEU A 434 129.97 118.46 -151.48
CA LEU A 434 129.87 117.00 -151.67
C LEU A 434 128.74 116.33 -150.87
N THR A 435 128.35 115.12 -151.27
CA THR A 435 127.58 114.19 -150.43
C THR A 435 128.34 112.89 -150.28
N LEU A 436 128.54 112.46 -149.04
CA LEU A 436 129.18 111.20 -148.65
C LEU A 436 128.08 110.24 -148.16
N ARG A 437 128.05 109.00 -148.69
CA ARG A 437 127.19 107.94 -148.17
C ARG A 437 128.05 106.81 -147.63
N ILE A 438 127.83 106.48 -146.36
CA ILE A 438 128.52 105.41 -145.65
C ILE A 438 127.48 104.35 -145.30
N ALA A 439 127.44 103.30 -146.11
CA ALA A 439 126.66 102.11 -145.78
C ALA A 439 127.40 101.31 -144.69
N PRO A 440 126.68 100.66 -143.76
CA PRO A 440 127.30 99.75 -142.81
C PRO A 440 128.01 98.61 -143.56
N GLY A 441 129.22 98.24 -143.10
CA GLY A 441 129.99 97.14 -143.70
C GLY A 441 129.29 95.79 -143.48
N ALA A 442 129.56 94.81 -144.36
CA ALA A 442 128.90 93.50 -144.44
C ALA A 442 128.87 92.65 -143.13
N GLN A 443 129.52 93.06 -142.05
CA GLN A 443 129.42 92.41 -140.74
C GLN A 443 128.25 92.91 -139.84
N GLY A 444 127.53 93.97 -140.23
CA GLY A 444 126.44 94.56 -139.42
C GLY A 444 125.04 93.93 -139.57
N GLU A 445 124.70 93.32 -140.72
CA GLU A 445 123.34 92.83 -141.01
C GLU A 445 122.88 91.69 -140.08
N GLY A 446 123.78 90.80 -139.68
CA GLY A 446 123.42 89.59 -138.92
C GLY A 446 122.94 89.84 -137.48
N VAL A 447 123.28 90.98 -136.89
CA VAL A 447 122.89 91.33 -135.51
C VAL A 447 121.53 92.05 -135.48
N GLN A 448 121.22 92.82 -136.53
CA GLN A 448 119.95 93.56 -136.65
C GLN A 448 118.75 92.61 -136.77
N VAL A 449 118.88 91.50 -137.51
CA VAL A 449 117.83 90.47 -137.64
C VAL A 449 117.45 89.86 -136.29
N ARG A 450 118.42 89.62 -135.40
CA ARG A 450 118.13 89.04 -134.07
C ARG A 450 117.40 90.00 -133.14
N LEU A 451 117.73 91.30 -133.18
CA LEU A 451 117.00 92.32 -132.43
C LEU A 451 115.53 92.37 -132.86
N GLN A 452 115.26 92.33 -134.16
CA GLN A 452 113.90 92.34 -134.68
C GLN A 452 113.10 91.10 -134.24
N GLN A 453 113.70 89.90 -134.31
CA GLN A 453 113.07 88.67 -133.84
C GLN A 453 112.73 88.69 -132.35
N ALA A 454 113.62 89.24 -131.52
CA ALA A 454 113.40 89.33 -130.08
C ALA A 454 112.29 90.34 -129.73
N ARG A 455 112.20 91.46 -130.46
CA ARG A 455 111.09 92.43 -130.33
C ARG A 455 109.74 91.83 -130.74
N GLU A 456 109.70 91.06 -131.82
CA GLU A 456 108.48 90.34 -132.26
C GLU A 456 108.06 89.27 -131.25
N ALA A 457 109.02 88.53 -130.69
CA ALA A 457 108.74 87.53 -129.65
C ALA A 457 108.17 88.16 -128.38
N LEU A 458 108.70 89.32 -127.96
CA LEU A 458 108.15 90.11 -126.85
C LEU A 458 106.72 90.58 -127.14
N ALA A 459 106.49 91.18 -128.31
CA ALA A 459 105.16 91.64 -128.71
C ALA A 459 104.13 90.49 -128.72
N ALA A 460 104.51 89.32 -129.23
CA ALA A 460 103.64 88.15 -129.25
C ALA A 460 103.35 87.61 -127.84
N ALA A 461 104.33 87.61 -126.94
CA ALA A 461 104.16 87.14 -125.57
C ALA A 461 103.28 88.10 -124.75
N LEU A 462 103.44 89.41 -124.94
CA LEU A 462 102.61 90.46 -124.34
C LEU A 462 101.15 90.38 -124.82
N ALA A 463 100.93 90.21 -126.13
CA ALA A 463 99.59 90.05 -126.70
C ALA A 463 98.87 88.81 -126.13
N ARG A 464 99.57 87.68 -125.95
CA ARG A 464 99.00 86.47 -125.33
C ARG A 464 98.70 86.67 -123.84
N ALA A 465 99.52 87.45 -123.14
CA ALA A 465 99.26 87.86 -121.77
C ALA A 465 98.18 88.96 -121.66
N GLY A 466 97.62 89.41 -122.78
CA GLY A 466 96.61 90.47 -122.85
C GLY A 466 97.09 91.79 -122.26
N SER A 467 98.39 92.07 -122.34
CA SER A 467 99.04 93.24 -121.74
C SER A 467 99.88 93.95 -122.79
N ALA A 468 100.03 95.27 -122.72
CA ALA A 468 100.78 96.07 -123.68
C ALA A 468 102.28 96.17 -123.32
N THR A 469 102.64 95.97 -122.04
CA THR A 469 104.03 96.06 -121.54
C THR A 469 104.34 94.98 -120.52
N ALA A 470 105.62 94.68 -120.31
CA ALA A 470 106.04 93.71 -119.29
C ALA A 470 105.70 94.19 -117.86
N ALA A 471 105.70 95.51 -117.61
CA ALA A 471 105.29 96.09 -116.34
C ALA A 471 103.80 95.85 -116.04
N GLU A 472 102.94 95.91 -117.05
CA GLU A 472 101.50 95.61 -116.90
C GLU A 472 101.25 94.13 -116.56
N VAL A 473 102.06 93.22 -117.11
CA VAL A 473 102.02 91.79 -116.75
C VAL A 473 102.37 91.58 -115.28
N GLU A 474 103.39 92.26 -114.77
CA GLU A 474 103.78 92.20 -113.35
C GLU A 474 102.69 92.75 -112.44
N GLN A 475 102.09 93.89 -112.79
CA GLN A 475 100.99 94.47 -112.04
C GLN A 475 99.80 93.51 -111.95
N ARG A 476 99.39 92.89 -113.06
CA ARG A 476 98.25 91.95 -113.09
C ARG A 476 98.54 90.63 -112.35
N LEU A 477 99.79 90.19 -112.31
CA LEU A 477 100.23 89.06 -111.48
C LEU A 477 100.12 89.39 -109.98
N ALA A 478 100.52 90.61 -109.59
CA ALA A 478 100.35 91.09 -108.22
C ALA A 478 98.86 91.20 -107.83
N GLU A 479 98.00 91.69 -108.73
CA GLU A 479 96.55 91.72 -108.56
C GLU A 479 95.96 90.31 -108.37
N ARG A 480 96.42 89.32 -109.15
CA ARG A 480 96.01 87.91 -108.96
C ARG A 480 96.40 87.36 -107.58
N ALA A 481 97.61 87.64 -107.11
CA ALA A 481 98.07 87.22 -105.80
C ALA A 481 97.21 87.83 -104.68
N ALA A 482 96.82 89.10 -104.82
CA ALA A 482 95.89 89.76 -103.91
C ALA A 482 94.50 89.11 -103.91
N LEU A 483 93.94 88.78 -105.08
CA LEU A 483 92.65 88.08 -105.19
C LEU A 483 92.67 86.67 -104.59
N HIS A 484 93.79 85.95 -104.70
CA HIS A 484 93.96 84.63 -104.07
C HIS A 484 93.97 84.75 -102.55
N ALA A 485 94.73 85.70 -102.01
CA ALA A 485 94.75 86.00 -100.58
C ALA A 485 93.35 86.41 -100.08
N GLU A 486 92.60 87.18 -100.86
CA GLU A 486 91.21 87.52 -100.53
C GLU A 486 90.32 86.28 -100.49
N LEU A 487 90.40 85.36 -101.48
CA LEU A 487 89.61 84.12 -101.46
C LEU A 487 89.92 83.24 -100.23
N GLU A 488 91.20 83.09 -99.87
CA GLU A 488 91.60 82.37 -98.66
C GLU A 488 91.02 83.04 -97.41
N GLN A 489 91.12 84.37 -97.32
CA GLN A 489 90.54 85.13 -96.22
C GLN A 489 89.02 84.96 -96.11
N ARG A 490 88.27 85.02 -97.23
CA ARG A 490 86.82 84.80 -97.24
C ARG A 490 86.45 83.37 -96.88
N THR A 491 87.24 82.40 -97.31
CA THR A 491 87.04 80.97 -96.99
C THR A 491 87.24 80.73 -95.50
N LEU A 492 88.33 81.25 -94.93
CA LEU A 492 88.59 81.16 -93.49
C LEU A 492 87.51 81.88 -92.67
N ALA A 493 87.02 83.03 -93.11
CA ALA A 493 85.93 83.75 -92.45
C ALA A 493 84.62 82.94 -92.42
N LEU A 494 84.27 82.27 -93.52
CA LEU A 494 83.09 81.40 -93.58
C LEU A 494 83.24 80.18 -92.65
N THR A 495 84.40 79.52 -92.67
CA THR A 495 84.68 78.38 -91.79
C THR A 495 84.72 78.78 -90.31
N ALA A 496 85.29 79.94 -89.98
CA ALA A 496 85.31 80.45 -88.62
C ALA A 496 83.90 80.77 -88.09
N LEU A 497 83.00 81.22 -88.97
CA LEU A 497 81.62 81.54 -88.62
C LEU A 497 80.78 80.27 -88.39
N LEU A 498 80.86 79.29 -89.30
CA LEU A 498 80.04 78.08 -89.25
C LEU A 498 80.64 76.95 -88.39
N GLY A 499 81.95 76.94 -88.20
CA GLY A 499 82.69 75.86 -87.54
C GLY A 499 82.59 74.56 -88.35
N PRO A 500 82.17 73.42 -87.74
CA PRO A 500 81.99 72.16 -88.46
C PRO A 500 80.71 72.10 -89.30
N ARG A 501 79.82 73.10 -89.19
CA ARG A 501 78.49 73.06 -89.80
C ARG A 501 78.50 73.55 -91.24
N THR A 502 77.53 73.09 -92.01
CA THR A 502 77.21 73.68 -93.32
C THR A 502 76.14 74.77 -93.19
N HIS A 503 76.05 75.63 -94.21
CA HIS A 503 74.98 76.64 -94.27
C HIS A 503 73.58 76.00 -94.25
N GLU A 504 73.40 74.89 -94.97
CA GLU A 504 72.14 74.14 -95.05
C GLU A 504 71.74 73.53 -93.70
N GLU A 505 72.70 73.04 -92.92
CA GLU A 505 72.46 72.52 -91.56
C GLU A 505 71.93 73.61 -90.61
N VAL A 506 72.48 74.83 -90.69
CA VAL A 506 71.99 75.96 -89.88
C VAL A 506 70.57 76.36 -90.32
N GLU A 507 70.27 76.35 -91.61
CA GLU A 507 68.92 76.65 -92.13
C GLU A 507 67.87 75.59 -91.74
N GLU A 508 68.24 74.30 -91.71
CA GLU A 508 67.36 73.23 -91.21
C GLU A 508 67.07 73.39 -89.71
N GLN A 509 68.08 73.73 -88.91
CA GLN A 509 67.90 74.02 -87.48
C GLN A 509 66.95 75.20 -87.24
N VAL A 510 67.05 76.26 -88.05
CA VAL A 510 66.10 77.39 -88.03
C VAL A 510 64.68 76.93 -88.34
N ARG A 511 64.49 76.08 -89.36
CA ARG A 511 63.15 75.57 -89.75
C ARG A 511 62.53 74.70 -88.66
N SER A 512 63.28 73.75 -88.11
CA SER A 512 62.81 72.85 -87.05
C SER A 512 62.39 73.63 -85.80
N LEU A 513 63.24 74.52 -85.31
CA LEU A 513 62.95 75.30 -84.10
C LEU A 513 61.77 76.27 -84.29
N ARG A 514 61.57 76.78 -85.52
CA ARG A 514 60.39 77.60 -85.87
C ARG A 514 59.10 76.79 -85.84
N ALA A 515 59.11 75.54 -86.31
CA ALA A 515 57.95 74.66 -86.26
C ALA A 515 57.58 74.29 -84.82
N GLU A 516 58.57 73.99 -83.99
CA GLU A 516 58.37 73.73 -82.55
C GLU A 516 57.75 74.94 -81.82
N LEU A 517 58.26 76.15 -82.06
CA LEU A 517 57.70 77.39 -81.48
C LEU A 517 56.28 77.71 -81.97
N ALA A 518 55.93 77.32 -83.20
CA ALA A 518 54.60 77.53 -83.77
C ALA A 518 53.57 76.51 -83.25
N GLY A 519 54.00 75.26 -83.01
CA GLY A 519 53.15 74.19 -82.49
C GLY A 519 53.05 74.15 -80.95
N ALA A 520 53.86 74.92 -80.23
CA ALA A 520 53.84 74.96 -78.78
C ALA A 520 52.48 75.50 -78.26
N PRO A 521 51.80 74.76 -77.37
CA PRO A 521 50.53 75.20 -76.79
C PRO A 521 50.71 76.49 -75.98
N ASP A 522 49.61 77.21 -75.81
CA ASP A 522 49.55 78.38 -74.96
C ASP A 522 49.72 77.96 -73.48
N ALA A 523 50.76 78.49 -72.84
CA ALA A 523 51.15 78.12 -71.49
C ALA A 523 50.09 78.51 -70.46
N GLU A 524 49.47 79.69 -70.66
CA GLU A 524 48.38 80.17 -69.82
C GLU A 524 47.15 79.28 -69.96
N ALA A 525 46.83 78.80 -71.17
CA ALA A 525 45.70 77.91 -71.40
C ALA A 525 45.91 76.52 -70.76
N GLU A 526 47.09 75.91 -70.93
CA GLU A 526 47.45 74.59 -70.35
C GLU A 526 47.40 74.64 -68.81
N ALA A 527 47.97 75.68 -68.20
CA ALA A 527 47.98 75.87 -66.75
C ALA A 527 46.56 76.12 -66.18
N GLN A 528 45.73 76.87 -66.91
CA GLN A 528 44.35 77.16 -66.51
C GLN A 528 43.46 75.91 -66.57
N GLU A 529 43.59 75.08 -67.60
CA GLU A 529 42.84 73.82 -67.70
C GLU A 529 43.22 72.85 -66.58
N TRP A 530 44.50 72.71 -66.27
CA TRP A 530 44.98 71.91 -65.14
C TRP A 530 44.45 72.41 -63.80
N LEU A 531 44.48 73.73 -63.56
CA LEU A 531 43.96 74.35 -62.33
C LEU A 531 42.47 74.10 -62.18
N GLN A 532 41.69 74.26 -63.26
CA GLN A 532 40.25 73.98 -63.26
C GLN A 532 39.94 72.50 -62.99
N ALA A 533 40.68 71.57 -63.59
CA ALA A 533 40.52 70.14 -63.34
C ALA A 533 40.75 69.81 -61.85
N LYS A 534 41.79 70.38 -61.24
CA LYS A 534 42.10 70.18 -59.83
C LYS A 534 41.09 70.85 -58.89
N ALA A 535 40.61 72.04 -59.22
CA ALA A 535 39.54 72.70 -58.48
C ALA A 535 38.24 71.88 -58.51
N ARG A 536 37.87 71.29 -59.66
CA ARG A 536 36.70 70.40 -59.77
C ARG A 536 36.84 69.14 -58.92
N GLU A 537 38.04 68.56 -58.80
CA GLU A 537 38.30 67.40 -57.95
C GLU A 537 38.04 67.71 -56.47
N VAL A 538 38.51 68.86 -55.98
CA VAL A 538 38.26 69.34 -54.61
C VAL A 538 36.77 69.61 -54.39
N GLN A 539 36.13 70.34 -55.32
CA GLN A 539 34.71 70.68 -55.24
C GLN A 539 33.81 69.42 -55.23
N ALA A 540 34.16 68.39 -55.99
CA ALA A 540 33.42 67.13 -56.00
C ALA A 540 33.46 66.45 -54.62
N ARG A 541 34.64 66.40 -53.98
CA ARG A 541 34.79 65.83 -52.62
C ARG A 541 33.97 66.60 -51.59
N GLU A 542 34.02 67.93 -51.63
CA GLU A 542 33.20 68.78 -50.75
C GLU A 542 31.69 68.55 -50.97
N SER A 543 31.26 68.43 -52.23
CA SER A 543 29.86 68.17 -52.57
C SER A 543 29.37 66.83 -52.02
N THR A 544 30.20 65.78 -52.09
CA THR A 544 29.88 64.47 -51.51
C THR A 544 29.74 64.58 -49.99
N ALA A 545 30.69 65.22 -49.31
CA ALA A 545 30.64 65.41 -47.86
C ALA A 545 29.43 66.24 -47.41
N LYS A 546 29.05 67.28 -48.18
CA LYS A 546 27.83 68.06 -47.94
C LYS A 546 26.57 67.20 -48.03
N ALA A 547 26.44 66.37 -49.07
CA ALA A 547 25.29 65.48 -49.24
C ALA A 547 25.19 64.42 -48.11
N GLU A 548 26.32 63.93 -47.61
CA GLU A 548 26.34 63.02 -46.45
C GLU A 548 25.93 63.73 -45.15
N LEU A 549 26.37 64.98 -44.94
CA LEU A 549 25.94 65.78 -43.80
C LEU A 549 24.43 66.07 -43.86
N GLU A 550 23.88 66.42 -45.02
CA GLU A 550 22.44 66.63 -45.21
C GLU A 550 21.64 65.38 -44.83
N LYS A 551 22.06 64.20 -45.28
CA LYS A 551 21.43 62.92 -44.90
C LYS A 551 21.50 62.62 -43.40
N ALA A 552 22.61 62.97 -42.74
CA ALA A 552 22.74 62.83 -41.29
C ALA A 552 21.84 63.84 -40.54
N ALA A 553 21.77 65.07 -41.03
CA ALA A 553 20.90 66.11 -40.48
C ALA A 553 19.41 65.76 -40.63
N GLU A 554 19.01 65.21 -41.78
CA GLU A 554 17.63 64.77 -42.03
C GLU A 554 17.22 63.63 -41.09
N ARG A 555 18.06 62.59 -40.93
CA ARG A 555 17.79 61.49 -39.98
C ARG A 555 17.65 61.98 -38.54
N LEU A 556 18.53 62.87 -38.10
CA LEU A 556 18.44 63.48 -36.77
C LEU A 556 17.20 64.39 -36.63
N GLY A 557 16.85 65.12 -37.69
CA GLY A 557 15.66 65.98 -37.77
C GLY A 557 14.37 65.17 -37.64
N GLN A 558 14.21 64.10 -38.44
CA GLN A 558 13.06 63.20 -38.39
C GLN A 558 12.88 62.59 -36.98
N ALA A 559 13.99 62.17 -36.34
CA ALA A 559 13.94 61.68 -34.97
C ALA A 559 13.43 62.77 -34.00
N ARG A 560 13.91 64.02 -34.13
CA ARG A 560 13.50 65.17 -33.29
C ARG A 560 12.07 65.64 -33.53
N GLU A 561 11.56 65.51 -34.75
CA GLU A 561 10.16 65.79 -35.08
C GLU A 561 9.22 64.80 -34.41
N HIS A 562 9.60 63.51 -34.38
CA HIS A 562 8.83 62.49 -33.67
C HIS A 562 8.81 62.75 -32.16
N GLU A 563 9.97 63.04 -31.56
CA GLU A 563 10.09 63.38 -30.14
C GLU A 563 11.32 64.26 -29.92
N CYS A 564 11.13 65.45 -29.35
CA CYS A 564 12.24 66.37 -29.08
C CYS A 564 13.17 65.81 -27.97
N ASP A 565 14.42 66.29 -27.94
CA ASP A 565 15.46 65.76 -27.03
C ASP A 565 15.02 65.85 -25.55
N GLU A 566 14.34 66.92 -25.16
CA GLU A 566 13.88 67.12 -23.78
C GLU A 566 12.71 66.19 -23.42
N ALA A 567 11.72 66.04 -24.31
CA ALA A 567 10.61 65.12 -24.11
C ALA A 567 11.08 63.66 -24.01
N LEU A 568 12.08 63.27 -24.82
CA LEU A 568 12.68 61.94 -24.76
C LEU A 568 13.37 61.68 -23.42
N LYS A 569 14.16 62.63 -22.91
CA LYS A 569 14.79 62.53 -21.59
C LYS A 569 13.76 62.40 -20.47
N GLU A 570 12.71 63.22 -20.49
CA GLU A 570 11.61 63.11 -19.54
C GLU A 570 10.91 61.74 -19.62
N ARG A 571 10.67 61.24 -20.83
CA ARG A 571 10.05 59.91 -21.02
C ARG A 571 10.94 58.81 -20.45
N VAL A 572 12.25 58.86 -20.66
CA VAL A 572 13.20 57.90 -20.06
C VAL A 572 13.10 57.93 -18.54
N LEU A 573 13.15 59.11 -17.91
CA LEU A 573 13.05 59.25 -16.46
C LEU A 573 11.70 58.74 -15.92
N ARG A 574 10.58 59.12 -16.56
CA ARG A 574 9.23 58.67 -16.16
C ARG A 574 9.07 57.16 -16.29
N CYS A 575 9.50 56.57 -17.40
CA CYS A 575 9.39 55.13 -17.62
C CYS A 575 10.30 54.34 -16.66
N ALA A 576 11.53 54.81 -16.40
CA ALA A 576 12.42 54.19 -15.43
C ALA A 576 11.83 54.19 -14.01
N ALA A 577 11.29 55.34 -13.56
CA ALA A 577 10.62 55.43 -12.26
C ALA A 577 9.38 54.53 -12.17
N SER A 578 8.57 54.47 -13.23
CA SER A 578 7.40 53.58 -13.32
C SER A 578 7.80 52.10 -13.24
N ALA A 579 8.88 51.69 -13.92
CA ALA A 579 9.40 50.33 -13.87
C ALA A 579 9.92 49.96 -12.48
N GLU A 580 10.61 50.88 -11.79
CA GLU A 580 11.04 50.67 -10.41
C GLU A 580 9.86 50.54 -9.43
N GLN A 581 8.88 51.45 -9.52
CA GLN A 581 7.65 51.37 -8.72
C GLN A 581 6.89 50.06 -8.96
N GLY A 582 6.75 49.65 -10.23
CA GLY A 582 6.13 48.38 -10.61
C GLY A 582 6.84 47.17 -10.02
N ARG A 583 8.19 47.14 -10.08
CA ARG A 583 8.99 46.06 -9.49
C ARG A 583 8.84 45.99 -7.97
N ASN A 584 8.87 47.13 -7.28
CA ASN A 584 8.73 47.18 -5.82
C ASN A 584 7.33 46.73 -5.38
N ALA A 585 6.28 47.21 -6.04
CA ALA A 585 4.90 46.80 -5.75
C ALA A 585 4.68 45.30 -6.00
N LEU A 586 5.26 44.75 -7.09
CA LEU A 586 5.23 43.33 -7.37
C LEU A 586 5.97 42.51 -6.29
N ALA A 587 7.13 42.96 -5.84
CA ALA A 587 7.90 42.28 -4.80
C ALA A 587 7.12 42.21 -3.48
N GLU A 588 6.47 43.31 -3.09
CA GLU A 588 5.63 43.37 -1.89
C GLU A 588 4.41 42.43 -1.99
N LEU A 589 3.69 42.48 -3.11
CA LEU A 589 2.51 41.62 -3.31
C LEU A 589 2.89 40.13 -3.40
N ARG A 590 4.03 39.79 -4.01
CA ARG A 590 4.55 38.42 -4.03
C ARG A 590 4.90 37.92 -2.63
N ALA A 591 5.53 38.75 -1.81
CA ALA A 591 5.83 38.39 -0.42
C ALA A 591 4.54 38.10 0.36
N ARG A 592 3.54 38.99 0.25
CA ARG A 592 2.22 38.81 0.89
C ARG A 592 1.48 37.56 0.37
N ALA A 593 1.51 37.31 -0.94
CA ALA A 593 0.88 36.13 -1.54
C ALA A 593 1.57 34.83 -1.13
N ALA A 594 2.91 34.83 -1.01
CA ALA A 594 3.68 33.69 -0.54
C ALA A 594 3.42 33.40 0.95
N GLU A 595 3.34 34.44 1.79
CA GLU A 595 2.98 34.30 3.21
C GLU A 595 1.54 33.78 3.40
N ALA A 596 0.61 34.23 2.54
CA ALA A 596 -0.76 33.74 2.57
C ALA A 596 -0.92 32.28 2.10
N ASP A 597 0.06 31.75 1.36
CA ASP A 597 0.15 30.38 0.86
C ASP A 597 -1.19 29.79 0.44
N LEU A 598 -1.60 30.12 -0.79
CA LEU A 598 -2.88 29.67 -1.34
C LEU A 598 -3.02 28.14 -1.36
N GLU A 599 -1.93 27.40 -1.52
CA GLU A 599 -1.98 25.93 -1.55
C GLU A 599 -2.28 25.38 -0.15
N SER A 600 -1.57 25.88 0.87
CA SER A 600 -1.86 25.57 2.27
C SER A 600 -3.29 25.96 2.67
N ALA A 601 -3.76 27.15 2.26
CA ALA A 601 -5.13 27.60 2.53
C ALA A 601 -6.19 26.71 1.85
N ARG A 602 -5.96 26.24 0.61
CA ARG A 602 -6.81 25.24 -0.06
C ARG A 602 -6.81 23.90 0.67
N GLY A 603 -5.63 23.46 1.12
CA GLY A 603 -5.48 22.25 1.93
C GLY A 603 -6.27 22.32 3.23
N ALA A 604 -6.25 23.47 3.92
CA ALA A 604 -7.02 23.71 5.13
C ALA A 604 -8.54 23.64 4.90
N VAL A 605 -9.05 24.22 3.80
CA VAL A 605 -10.47 24.09 3.42
C VAL A 605 -10.83 22.61 3.19
N ALA A 606 -10.06 21.89 2.39
CA ALA A 606 -10.33 20.49 2.10
C ALA A 606 -10.24 19.57 3.35
N ALA A 607 -9.39 19.92 4.32
CA ALA A 607 -9.33 19.22 5.61
C ALA A 607 -10.58 19.52 6.46
N ALA A 608 -10.99 20.78 6.55
CA ALA A 608 -12.18 21.19 7.30
C ALA A 608 -13.47 20.62 6.70
N GLU A 609 -13.62 20.56 5.37
CA GLU A 609 -14.78 19.95 4.71
C GLU A 609 -14.88 18.45 4.99
N ARG A 610 -13.73 17.74 5.00
CA ARG A 610 -13.71 16.31 5.37
C ARG A 610 -14.09 16.08 6.83
N ALA A 611 -13.64 16.95 7.73
CA ALA A 611 -14.00 16.89 9.15
C ALA A 611 -15.50 17.13 9.36
N ASP A 612 -16.05 18.19 8.75
CA ASP A 612 -17.49 18.50 8.81
C ASP A 612 -18.33 17.35 8.23
N ALA A 613 -17.95 16.80 7.08
CA ALA A 613 -18.67 15.67 6.47
C ALA A 613 -18.63 14.40 7.34
N ALA A 614 -17.49 14.10 7.97
CA ALA A 614 -17.37 12.95 8.87
C ALA A 614 -18.24 13.12 10.13
N LEU A 615 -18.26 14.33 10.72
CA LEU A 615 -19.11 14.66 11.85
C LEU A 615 -20.59 14.65 11.48
N ALA A 616 -20.95 15.15 10.29
CA ALA A 616 -22.32 15.11 9.78
C ALA A 616 -22.83 13.68 9.66
N SER A 617 -22.04 12.78 9.07
CA SER A 617 -22.40 11.36 8.95
C SER A 617 -22.58 10.67 10.32
N ARG A 618 -21.70 10.95 11.28
CA ARG A 618 -21.84 10.42 12.66
C ARG A 618 -23.07 10.97 13.35
N PHE A 619 -23.33 12.28 13.22
CA PHE A 619 -24.50 12.93 13.78
C PHE A 619 -25.80 12.31 13.26
N ASP A 620 -25.90 12.09 11.94
CA ASP A 620 -27.08 11.47 11.33
C ASP A 620 -27.28 10.02 11.80
N SER A 621 -26.20 9.23 11.91
CA SER A 621 -26.25 7.86 12.44
C SER A 621 -26.75 7.81 13.87
N VAL A 622 -26.20 8.64 14.77
CA VAL A 622 -26.62 8.67 16.18
C VAL A 622 -28.07 9.14 16.30
N ARG A 623 -28.50 10.10 15.47
CA ARG A 623 -29.89 10.55 15.43
C ARG A 623 -30.85 9.44 15.02
N GLU A 624 -30.46 8.60 14.05
CA GLU A 624 -31.25 7.44 13.63
C GLU A 624 -31.31 6.38 14.74
N ASP A 625 -30.21 6.11 15.44
CA ASP A 625 -30.16 5.19 16.58
C ASP A 625 -31.05 5.66 17.74
N ILE A 626 -31.08 6.98 18.02
CA ILE A 626 -32.01 7.58 18.99
C ILE A 626 -33.46 7.33 18.56
N ALA A 627 -33.79 7.56 17.28
CA ALA A 627 -35.14 7.33 16.77
C ALA A 627 -35.57 5.86 16.91
N GLN A 628 -34.66 4.90 16.68
CA GLN A 628 -34.92 3.47 16.89
C GLN A 628 -35.13 3.13 18.37
N ALA A 629 -34.25 3.64 19.26
CA ALA A 629 -34.38 3.42 20.71
C ALA A 629 -35.68 4.02 21.26
N ALA A 630 -36.02 5.25 20.84
CA ALA A 630 -37.28 5.90 21.18
C ALA A 630 -38.49 5.09 20.66
N GLY A 631 -38.39 4.51 19.45
CA GLY A 631 -39.41 3.61 18.90
C GLY A 631 -39.65 2.38 19.77
N ARG A 632 -38.58 1.68 20.20
CA ARG A 632 -38.66 0.53 21.13
C ARG A 632 -39.25 0.92 22.49
N LEU A 633 -38.81 2.05 23.04
CA LEU A 633 -39.35 2.60 24.29
C LEU A 633 -40.85 2.94 24.19
N SER A 634 -41.31 3.48 23.06
CA SER A 634 -42.75 3.79 22.88
C SER A 634 -43.63 2.54 22.89
N VAL A 635 -43.10 1.41 22.37
CA VAL A 635 -43.78 0.11 22.42
C VAL A 635 -43.77 -0.43 23.84
N GLY A 636 -42.62 -0.41 24.53
CA GLY A 636 -42.47 -0.90 25.91
C GLY A 636 -43.27 -0.10 26.95
N ALA A 637 -43.37 1.22 26.80
CA ALA A 637 -44.09 2.10 27.72
C ALA A 637 -45.61 1.83 27.76
N ARG A 638 -46.18 1.28 26.69
CA ARG A 638 -47.60 0.91 26.63
C ARG A 638 -47.93 -0.41 27.33
N SER A 639 -46.91 -1.22 27.64
CA SER A 639 -47.10 -2.61 28.10
C SER A 639 -47.13 -2.78 29.63
N GLY A 640 -46.86 -1.72 30.41
CA GLY A 640 -46.87 -1.80 31.88
C GLY A 640 -45.89 -2.83 32.46
N HIS A 641 -44.69 -2.99 31.88
CA HIS A 641 -43.75 -4.06 32.24
C HIS A 641 -43.35 -4.06 33.73
N GLN A 642 -43.27 -2.88 34.37
CA GLN A 642 -43.04 -2.75 35.82
C GLN A 642 -44.18 -3.41 36.61
N GLU A 643 -45.43 -3.02 36.33
CA GLU A 643 -46.64 -3.56 36.97
C GLU A 643 -46.78 -5.06 36.73
N ALA A 644 -46.45 -5.54 35.53
CA ALA A 644 -46.45 -6.96 35.19
C ALA A 644 -45.39 -7.75 35.96
N CYS A 645 -44.19 -7.19 36.15
CA CYS A 645 -43.11 -7.81 36.92
C CYS A 645 -43.45 -7.88 38.41
N ASP A 646 -44.02 -6.81 38.98
CA ASP A 646 -44.47 -6.75 40.37
C ASP A 646 -45.62 -7.74 40.62
N ALA A 647 -46.59 -7.79 39.71
CA ALA A 647 -47.69 -8.75 39.78
C ALA A 647 -47.21 -10.21 39.68
N ALA A 648 -46.30 -10.51 38.75
CA ALA A 648 -45.74 -11.86 38.60
C ALA A 648 -44.88 -12.28 39.82
N SER A 649 -44.15 -11.34 40.42
CA SER A 649 -43.38 -11.58 41.65
C SER A 649 -44.29 -11.87 42.85
N THR A 650 -45.39 -11.13 42.98
CA THR A 650 -46.42 -11.37 44.01
C THR A 650 -47.09 -12.74 43.82
N GLN A 651 -47.44 -13.11 42.58
CA GLN A 651 -48.01 -14.43 42.27
C GLN A 651 -47.03 -15.57 42.58
N LEU A 652 -45.74 -15.40 42.29
CA LEU A 652 -44.71 -16.38 42.63
C LEU A 652 -44.61 -16.58 44.15
N ALA A 653 -44.58 -15.49 44.93
CA ALA A 653 -44.52 -15.56 46.39
C ALA A 653 -45.71 -16.36 46.95
N HIS A 654 -46.94 -16.06 46.50
CA HIS A 654 -48.13 -16.80 46.92
C HIS A 654 -48.10 -18.27 46.52
N ALA A 655 -47.67 -18.59 45.29
CA ALA A 655 -47.59 -19.98 44.83
C ALA A 655 -46.50 -20.78 45.59
N GLN A 656 -45.41 -20.14 46.01
CA GLN A 656 -44.37 -20.75 46.84
C GLN A 656 -44.85 -21.03 48.26
N GLU A 657 -45.53 -20.07 48.90
CA GLU A 657 -46.15 -20.27 50.22
C GLU A 657 -47.17 -21.43 50.19
N GLU A 658 -47.99 -21.50 49.14
CA GLU A 658 -48.94 -22.60 48.95
C GLU A 658 -48.22 -23.95 48.82
N LEU A 659 -47.17 -24.02 47.98
CA LEU A 659 -46.36 -25.22 47.80
C LEU A 659 -45.71 -25.68 49.11
N GLU A 660 -45.17 -24.76 49.90
CA GLU A 660 -44.56 -25.08 51.19
C GLU A 660 -45.58 -25.67 52.17
N ARG A 661 -46.73 -25.01 52.32
CA ARG A 661 -47.84 -25.46 53.16
C ARG A 661 -48.34 -26.86 52.77
N VAL A 662 -48.53 -27.11 51.48
CA VAL A 662 -49.00 -28.42 50.98
C VAL A 662 -47.91 -29.49 51.14
N SER A 663 -46.65 -29.12 50.93
CA SER A 663 -45.50 -30.03 51.12
C SER A 663 -45.30 -30.44 52.58
N GLU A 664 -45.55 -29.54 53.54
CA GLU A 664 -45.56 -29.89 54.97
C GLU A 664 -46.65 -30.91 55.32
N ARG A 665 -47.89 -30.66 54.88
CA ARG A 665 -49.01 -31.60 55.09
C ARG A 665 -48.74 -32.97 54.47
N ALA A 666 -48.19 -32.99 53.25
CA ALA A 666 -47.79 -34.22 52.58
C ALA A 666 -46.74 -34.99 53.39
N ARG A 667 -45.67 -34.32 53.85
CA ARG A 667 -44.62 -34.94 54.69
C ARG A 667 -45.19 -35.50 55.99
N ALA A 668 -46.09 -34.77 56.65
CA ALA A 668 -46.73 -35.22 57.88
C ALA A 668 -47.61 -36.46 57.67
N ALA A 669 -48.43 -36.48 56.60
CA ALA A 669 -49.26 -37.63 56.26
C ALA A 669 -48.41 -38.89 55.98
N LYS A 670 -47.28 -38.73 55.29
CA LYS A 670 -46.34 -39.82 55.01
C LYS A 670 -45.73 -40.40 56.29
N LEU A 671 -45.23 -39.54 57.17
CA LEU A 671 -44.64 -39.97 58.44
C LEU A 671 -45.64 -40.73 59.33
N LEU A 672 -46.90 -40.27 59.36
CA LEU A 672 -47.96 -40.90 60.14
C LEU A 672 -48.28 -42.33 59.64
N TRP A 673 -48.39 -42.51 58.32
CA TRP A 673 -48.63 -43.82 57.70
C TRP A 673 -47.54 -44.85 58.02
N GLU A 674 -46.28 -44.45 57.82
CA GLU A 674 -45.12 -45.32 58.03
C GLU A 674 -45.01 -45.75 59.50
N THR A 675 -45.25 -44.83 60.43
CA THR A 675 -45.11 -45.10 61.87
C THR A 675 -46.18 -46.05 62.41
N VAL A 676 -47.46 -45.83 62.06
CA VAL A 676 -48.57 -46.61 62.61
C VAL A 676 -48.57 -48.04 62.05
N SER A 677 -48.25 -48.20 60.77
CA SER A 677 -48.19 -49.52 60.13
C SER A 677 -47.12 -50.41 60.79
N ALA A 678 -45.92 -49.89 60.99
CA ALA A 678 -44.82 -50.64 61.61
C ALA A 678 -45.11 -51.11 63.06
N ARG A 679 -45.88 -50.33 63.83
CA ARG A 679 -46.20 -50.68 65.23
C ARG A 679 -47.22 -51.81 65.34
N ARG A 680 -48.18 -51.89 64.42
CA ARG A 680 -49.18 -52.96 64.38
C ARG A 680 -48.54 -54.32 64.13
N ASP A 681 -47.68 -54.41 63.13
CA ASP A 681 -47.05 -55.67 62.72
C ASP A 681 -46.21 -56.26 63.88
N ALA A 682 -45.48 -55.40 64.60
CA ALA A 682 -44.70 -55.80 65.77
C ALA A 682 -45.54 -56.35 66.94
N ALA A 683 -46.78 -55.86 67.12
CA ALA A 683 -47.65 -56.31 68.20
C ALA A 683 -48.22 -57.71 67.95
N GLN A 684 -48.58 -58.04 66.71
CA GLN A 684 -49.17 -59.33 66.35
C GLN A 684 -48.18 -60.49 66.52
N SER A 685 -46.92 -60.33 66.07
CA SER A 685 -45.90 -61.38 66.21
C SER A 685 -45.56 -61.74 67.66
N ARG A 686 -45.71 -60.81 68.60
CA ARG A 686 -45.38 -61.06 70.02
C ARG A 686 -46.38 -62.00 70.69
N TYR A 687 -47.64 -62.03 70.25
CA TYR A 687 -48.70 -62.80 70.91
C TYR A 687 -48.64 -64.31 70.58
N ALA A 688 -48.27 -64.69 69.36
CA ALA A 688 -48.18 -66.09 68.93
C ALA A 688 -46.92 -66.84 69.41
N ALA A 689 -45.88 -66.10 69.82
CA ALA A 689 -44.55 -66.64 70.13
C ALA A 689 -44.50 -67.77 71.19
N PRO A 690 -45.28 -67.76 72.31
CA PRO A 690 -45.17 -68.81 73.32
C PRO A 690 -45.62 -70.19 72.83
N LEU A 691 -46.66 -70.25 71.97
CA LEU A 691 -47.13 -71.50 71.38
C LEU A 691 -46.15 -72.02 70.33
N GLU A 692 -45.61 -71.13 69.47
CA GLU A 692 -44.54 -71.47 68.54
C GLU A 692 -43.35 -72.11 69.25
N GLN A 693 -42.88 -71.50 70.34
CA GLN A 693 -41.75 -72.01 71.11
C GLN A 693 -42.04 -73.39 71.71
N ALA A 694 -43.26 -73.63 72.23
CA ALA A 694 -43.65 -74.92 72.79
C ALA A 694 -43.71 -76.03 71.71
N ILE A 695 -44.27 -75.72 70.53
CA ILE A 695 -44.30 -76.64 69.38
C ILE A 695 -42.87 -76.92 68.89
N ASN A 696 -42.05 -75.88 68.75
CA ASN A 696 -40.67 -76.00 68.28
C ASN A 696 -39.83 -76.87 69.23
N LYS A 697 -40.00 -76.71 70.55
CA LYS A 697 -39.29 -77.53 71.54
C LYS A 697 -39.61 -79.02 71.40
N LEU A 698 -40.88 -79.39 71.26
CA LEU A 698 -41.28 -80.78 71.07
C LEU A 698 -40.87 -81.30 69.68
N GLY A 699 -41.08 -80.48 68.64
CA GLY A 699 -40.76 -80.85 67.26
C GLY A 699 -39.27 -81.05 67.02
N ARG A 700 -38.39 -80.30 67.68
CA ARG A 700 -36.94 -80.54 67.61
C ARG A 700 -36.51 -81.90 68.13
N SER A 701 -37.22 -82.44 69.12
CA SER A 701 -36.96 -83.79 69.64
C SER A 701 -37.27 -84.87 68.60
N VAL A 702 -38.24 -84.62 67.71
CA VAL A 702 -38.69 -85.58 66.68
C VAL A 702 -37.97 -85.37 65.35
N PHE A 703 -37.93 -84.12 64.87
CA PHE A 703 -37.45 -83.75 63.54
C PHE A 703 -36.01 -83.24 63.51
N GLY A 704 -35.41 -82.89 64.66
CA GLY A 704 -34.05 -82.33 64.77
C GLY A 704 -34.03 -80.83 65.04
N ASP A 705 -32.86 -80.29 65.40
CA ASP A 705 -32.69 -78.91 65.90
C ASP A 705 -33.10 -77.81 64.91
N SER A 706 -33.09 -78.13 63.61
CA SER A 706 -33.50 -77.22 62.53
C SER A 706 -35.00 -76.99 62.45
N PHE A 707 -35.80 -77.75 63.22
CA PHE A 707 -37.25 -77.64 63.22
C PHE A 707 -37.72 -76.31 63.83
N ALA A 708 -38.54 -75.59 63.06
CA ALA A 708 -39.31 -74.45 63.52
C ALA A 708 -40.67 -74.37 62.80
N VAL A 709 -41.65 -73.73 63.43
CA VAL A 709 -42.93 -73.35 62.83
C VAL A 709 -43.19 -71.86 63.05
N GLN A 710 -43.95 -71.26 62.13
CA GLN A 710 -44.58 -69.95 62.31
C GLN A 710 -46.10 -70.13 62.36
N LEU A 711 -46.74 -69.37 63.23
CA LEU A 711 -48.19 -69.33 63.37
C LEU A 711 -48.77 -68.09 62.73
N ASP A 712 -49.94 -68.24 62.12
CA ASP A 712 -50.73 -67.11 61.66
C ASP A 712 -51.45 -66.39 62.81
N GLY A 713 -52.17 -65.32 62.48
CA GLY A 713 -52.98 -64.56 63.44
C GLY A 713 -54.13 -65.35 64.10
N GLN A 714 -54.38 -66.61 63.72
CA GLN A 714 -55.37 -67.52 64.30
C GLN A 714 -54.73 -68.71 65.05
N LEU A 715 -53.43 -68.62 65.36
CA LEU A 715 -52.65 -69.65 66.05
C LEU A 715 -52.57 -70.99 65.29
N ARG A 716 -52.76 -70.96 63.97
CA ARG A 716 -52.58 -72.13 63.10
C ARG A 716 -51.17 -72.11 62.53
N VAL A 717 -50.61 -73.28 62.28
CA VAL A 717 -49.29 -73.37 61.63
C VAL A 717 -49.44 -72.87 60.19
N GLU A 718 -48.82 -71.72 59.91
CA GLU A 718 -48.75 -71.14 58.57
C GLU A 718 -47.64 -71.84 57.79
N THR A 719 -46.44 -71.89 58.39
CA THR A 719 -45.27 -72.49 57.78
C THR A 719 -44.51 -73.39 58.74
N ARG A 720 -43.80 -74.38 58.18
CA ARG A 720 -42.83 -75.21 58.88
C ARG A 720 -41.47 -75.10 58.20
N THR A 721 -40.45 -74.78 58.97
CA THR A 721 -39.05 -74.85 58.59
C THR A 721 -38.42 -76.15 59.08
N LEU A 722 -37.77 -76.87 58.17
CA LEU A 722 -36.93 -78.03 58.49
C LEU A 722 -35.71 -78.02 57.58
N ASP A 723 -34.51 -78.17 58.17
CA ASP A 723 -33.22 -78.14 57.45
C ASP A 723 -33.05 -76.91 56.53
N GLY A 724 -33.51 -75.74 57.00
CA GLY A 724 -33.44 -74.47 56.29
C GLY A 724 -34.51 -74.25 55.22
N VAL A 725 -35.39 -75.24 54.99
CA VAL A 725 -36.47 -75.14 54.02
C VAL A 725 -37.79 -74.85 54.73
N THR A 726 -38.35 -73.66 54.48
CA THR A 726 -39.67 -73.25 54.95
C THR A 726 -40.73 -73.61 53.92
N VAL A 727 -41.75 -74.37 54.33
CA VAL A 727 -42.87 -74.77 53.49
C VAL A 727 -44.19 -74.48 54.19
N ASP A 728 -45.21 -74.12 53.41
CA ASP A 728 -46.57 -73.91 53.90
C ASP A 728 -47.16 -75.21 54.44
N PHE A 729 -48.00 -75.11 55.47
CA PHE A 729 -48.60 -76.28 56.14
C PHE A 729 -49.35 -77.20 55.17
N ASP A 730 -50.09 -76.64 54.21
CA ASP A 730 -50.87 -77.41 53.24
C ASP A 730 -50.00 -78.28 52.33
N SER A 731 -48.72 -77.89 52.14
CA SER A 731 -47.75 -78.61 51.32
C SER A 731 -47.07 -79.78 52.05
N LEU A 732 -47.41 -80.04 53.32
CA LEU A 732 -46.83 -81.14 54.11
C LEU A 732 -47.48 -82.51 53.78
N SER A 733 -46.69 -83.60 53.88
CA SER A 733 -47.22 -84.96 53.73
C SER A 733 -48.19 -85.33 54.87
N GLU A 734 -49.12 -86.25 54.62
CA GLU A 734 -50.10 -86.67 55.63
C GLU A 734 -49.45 -87.18 56.92
N GLY A 735 -48.35 -87.96 56.83
CA GLY A 735 -47.60 -88.40 58.00
C GLY A 735 -46.95 -87.26 58.77
N ALA A 736 -46.45 -86.22 58.09
CA ALA A 736 -45.89 -85.03 58.73
C ALA A 736 -46.98 -84.15 59.37
N LYS A 737 -48.16 -84.04 58.73
CA LYS A 737 -49.34 -83.36 59.30
C LYS A 737 -49.84 -84.10 60.54
N GLU A 738 -49.87 -85.44 60.50
CA GLU A 738 -50.27 -86.30 61.62
C GLU A 738 -49.31 -86.13 62.82
N GLN A 739 -47.99 -86.13 62.58
CA GLN A 739 -46.96 -85.89 63.60
C GLN A 739 -47.05 -84.46 64.17
N LEU A 740 -47.18 -83.45 63.30
CA LEU A 740 -47.27 -82.06 63.73
C LEU A 740 -48.56 -81.78 64.52
N GLY A 741 -49.69 -82.33 64.08
CA GLY A 741 -50.97 -82.26 64.81
C GLY A 741 -50.90 -82.92 66.19
N MET A 742 -50.06 -83.94 66.36
CA MET A 742 -49.79 -84.55 67.67
C MET A 742 -48.92 -83.64 68.55
N LEU A 743 -47.85 -83.06 67.99
CA LEU A 743 -46.97 -82.13 68.69
C LEU A 743 -47.70 -80.87 69.14
N VAL A 744 -48.58 -80.31 68.31
CA VAL A 744 -49.43 -79.16 68.67
C VAL A 744 -50.31 -79.48 69.87
N ARG A 745 -50.94 -80.67 69.91
CA ARG A 745 -51.77 -81.09 71.07
C ARG A 745 -50.93 -81.25 72.32
N LEU A 746 -49.76 -81.89 72.23
CA LEU A 746 -48.84 -82.03 73.35
C LEU A 746 -48.32 -80.66 73.83
N ALA A 747 -48.01 -79.75 72.91
CA ALA A 747 -47.59 -78.39 73.21
C ALA A 747 -48.70 -77.62 73.93
N CYS A 748 -49.95 -77.68 73.45
CA CYS A 748 -51.11 -77.07 74.10
C CYS A 748 -51.36 -77.67 75.48
N ALA A 749 -51.27 -78.99 75.61
CA ALA A 749 -51.45 -79.69 76.88
C ALA A 749 -50.40 -79.27 77.92
N ASN A 750 -49.16 -79.06 77.50
CA ASN A 750 -48.07 -78.59 78.35
C ASN A 750 -48.15 -77.10 78.65
N LEU A 751 -48.63 -76.28 77.71
CA LEU A 751 -48.70 -74.83 77.90
C LEU A 751 -49.77 -74.45 78.93
N VAL A 752 -50.87 -75.20 78.96
CA VAL A 752 -51.99 -74.96 79.90
C VAL A 752 -51.63 -75.34 81.33
N ASP A 753 -50.89 -76.43 81.53
CA ASP A 753 -50.34 -76.81 82.84
C ASP A 753 -48.94 -77.43 82.66
N PRO A 754 -47.86 -76.65 82.86
CA PRO A 754 -46.49 -77.12 82.64
C PRO A 754 -46.03 -78.26 83.56
N LEU A 755 -46.66 -78.45 84.72
CA LEU A 755 -46.25 -79.45 85.72
C LEU A 755 -47.04 -80.75 85.61
N ALA A 756 -48.37 -80.65 85.43
CA ALA A 756 -49.23 -81.82 85.44
C ALA A 756 -49.72 -82.25 84.05
N GLY A 757 -49.68 -81.35 83.06
CA GLY A 757 -50.21 -81.54 81.71
C GLY A 757 -51.73 -81.75 81.66
N ALA A 758 -52.35 -81.28 80.58
CA ALA A 758 -53.71 -81.72 80.24
C ALA A 758 -53.70 -83.15 79.65
N PRO A 759 -54.73 -83.97 79.90
CA PRO A 759 -54.75 -85.34 79.38
C PRO A 759 -54.96 -85.36 77.86
N VAL A 760 -54.18 -86.18 77.17
CA VAL A 760 -54.18 -86.33 75.71
C VAL A 760 -54.61 -87.76 75.37
N VAL A 761 -55.55 -87.90 74.43
CA VAL A 761 -56.03 -89.22 73.98
C VAL A 761 -55.69 -89.43 72.51
N ILE A 762 -55.09 -90.56 72.20
CA ILE A 762 -54.63 -90.92 70.86
C ILE A 762 -55.31 -92.24 70.47
N ASP A 763 -56.14 -92.21 69.43
CA ASP A 763 -56.84 -93.38 68.90
C ASP A 763 -56.30 -93.76 67.51
N ASP A 764 -55.47 -94.80 67.49
CA ASP A 764 -54.95 -95.48 66.30
C ASP A 764 -54.25 -94.53 65.27
N ALA A 765 -53.46 -93.61 65.80
CA ALA A 765 -52.62 -92.66 65.05
C ALA A 765 -51.26 -93.26 64.64
N LEU A 766 -50.47 -92.47 63.90
CA LEU A 766 -49.12 -92.80 63.41
C LEU A 766 -49.10 -93.96 62.40
N GLY A 767 -50.13 -94.03 61.55
CA GLY A 767 -50.26 -95.08 60.53
C GLY A 767 -49.24 -94.97 59.39
N HIS A 768 -48.76 -93.76 59.12
CA HIS A 768 -47.88 -93.42 58.00
C HIS A 768 -46.57 -92.77 58.46
N SER A 769 -46.00 -93.26 59.57
CA SER A 769 -44.70 -92.80 60.10
C SER A 769 -43.59 -93.80 59.80
N ASP A 770 -42.43 -93.32 59.36
CA ASP A 770 -41.26 -94.19 59.17
C ASP A 770 -40.71 -94.70 60.53
N PRO A 771 -40.00 -95.84 60.56
CA PRO A 771 -39.58 -96.47 61.81
C PRO A 771 -38.71 -95.57 62.72
N SER A 772 -37.88 -94.71 62.12
CA SER A 772 -36.98 -93.82 62.86
C SER A 772 -37.74 -92.69 63.55
N ARG A 773 -38.70 -92.06 62.85
CA ARG A 773 -39.57 -91.04 63.43
C ARG A 773 -40.56 -91.63 64.42
N LEU A 774 -41.07 -92.84 64.14
CA LEU A 774 -41.93 -93.56 65.06
C LEU A 774 -41.21 -93.82 66.40
N ALA A 775 -39.92 -94.17 66.39
CA ALA A 775 -39.13 -94.31 67.62
C ALA A 775 -39.05 -93.00 68.42
N LYS A 776 -38.70 -91.88 67.79
CA LYS A 776 -38.64 -90.56 68.46
C LYS A 776 -40.00 -90.05 68.93
N MET A 777 -41.05 -90.31 68.17
CA MET A 777 -42.43 -90.00 68.59
C MET A 777 -42.82 -90.83 69.82
N ARG A 778 -42.44 -92.11 69.89
CA ARG A 778 -42.66 -92.93 71.09
C ARG A 778 -41.93 -92.36 72.31
N GLU A 779 -40.69 -91.92 72.16
CA GLU A 779 -39.95 -91.24 73.23
C GLU A 779 -40.64 -89.96 73.69
N THR A 780 -41.11 -89.13 72.74
CA THR A 780 -41.82 -87.88 73.04
C THR A 780 -43.14 -88.13 73.78
N LEU A 781 -43.87 -89.19 73.41
CA LEU A 781 -45.10 -89.60 74.09
C LEU A 781 -44.84 -90.20 75.48
N ALA A 782 -43.77 -90.99 75.63
CA ALA A 782 -43.37 -91.55 76.91
C ALA A 782 -42.89 -90.46 77.89
N ALA A 783 -42.24 -89.42 77.38
CA ALA A 783 -41.75 -88.27 78.13
C ALA A 783 -42.81 -87.19 78.39
N ALA A 784 -44.06 -87.38 77.94
CA ALA A 784 -45.13 -86.43 78.19
C ALA A 784 -45.40 -86.32 79.71
N THR A 785 -45.46 -85.08 80.21
CA THR A 785 -45.74 -84.80 81.63
C THR A 785 -47.20 -85.09 81.98
N GLY A 786 -48.10 -84.87 81.02
CA GLY A 786 -49.53 -85.18 81.13
C GLY A 786 -49.86 -86.67 81.01
N GLN A 787 -51.09 -87.00 81.37
CA GLN A 787 -51.62 -88.35 81.14
C GLN A 787 -51.87 -88.55 79.63
N VAL A 788 -51.20 -89.52 79.03
CA VAL A 788 -51.41 -89.90 77.63
C VAL A 788 -52.13 -91.24 77.57
N ILE A 789 -53.27 -91.29 76.88
CA ILE A 789 -54.04 -92.53 76.72
C ILE A 789 -54.00 -92.92 75.25
N VAL A 790 -53.32 -94.02 74.94
CA VAL A 790 -53.21 -94.54 73.58
C VAL A 790 -54.12 -95.75 73.43
N LEU A 791 -54.97 -95.72 72.42
CA LEU A 791 -55.81 -96.84 71.98
C LEU A 791 -55.29 -97.32 70.63
N THR A 792 -54.91 -98.60 70.49
CA THR A 792 -54.36 -99.08 69.22
C THR A 792 -54.70 -100.54 68.91
N CYS A 793 -54.82 -100.87 67.62
CA CYS A 793 -54.82 -102.25 67.14
C CYS A 793 -53.47 -102.73 66.60
N TYR A 794 -52.48 -101.84 66.54
CA TYR A 794 -51.12 -102.13 66.08
C TYR A 794 -50.13 -101.89 67.23
N PRO A 795 -49.97 -102.87 68.15
CA PRO A 795 -49.20 -102.69 69.37
C PRO A 795 -47.74 -102.29 69.13
N ASP A 796 -47.14 -102.78 68.03
CA ASP A 796 -45.76 -102.45 67.66
C ASP A 796 -45.50 -100.95 67.48
N ARG A 797 -46.53 -100.18 67.08
CA ARG A 797 -46.39 -98.72 66.86
C ARG A 797 -46.14 -97.93 68.13
N PHE A 798 -46.62 -98.45 69.27
CA PHE A 798 -46.55 -97.80 70.57
C PHE A 798 -45.80 -98.66 71.60
N ALA A 799 -45.06 -99.67 71.13
CA ALA A 799 -44.27 -100.53 71.99
C ALA A 799 -43.25 -99.71 72.80
N GLY A 800 -43.28 -99.84 74.12
CA GLY A 800 -42.38 -99.13 75.04
C GLY A 800 -42.81 -97.71 75.44
N VAL A 801 -43.97 -97.22 74.97
CA VAL A 801 -44.45 -95.86 75.32
C VAL A 801 -44.93 -95.75 76.77
N GLY A 802 -45.44 -96.83 77.36
CA GLY A 802 -45.91 -96.84 78.74
C GLY A 802 -46.53 -98.17 79.16
N ALA A 803 -47.36 -98.16 80.19
CA ALA A 803 -48.00 -99.37 80.70
C ALA A 803 -49.02 -99.94 79.71
N THR A 804 -48.92 -101.23 79.39
CA THR A 804 -49.78 -101.88 78.40
C THR A 804 -50.93 -102.64 79.05
N VAL A 805 -52.16 -102.37 78.59
CA VAL A 805 -53.38 -103.10 78.97
C VAL A 805 -53.90 -103.85 77.75
N ARG A 806 -53.87 -105.19 77.79
CA ARG A 806 -54.36 -106.06 76.71
C ARG A 806 -55.83 -106.37 76.86
N LEU A 807 -56.62 -106.06 75.83
CA LEU A 807 -58.04 -106.39 75.76
C LEU A 807 -58.24 -107.71 75.01
N SER A 808 -58.72 -108.74 75.71
CA SER A 808 -59.17 -109.98 75.07
C SER A 808 -60.44 -109.74 74.25
N GLY A 809 -60.64 -110.52 73.18
CA GLY A 809 -61.83 -110.46 72.33
C GLY A 809 -63.14 -110.65 73.10
N LYS A 810 -64.26 -110.19 72.52
CA LYS A 810 -65.58 -110.17 73.17
C LYS A 810 -65.96 -111.56 73.69
N SER A 811 -66.22 -111.66 74.99
CA SER A 811 -67.20 -112.63 75.53
C SER A 811 -68.30 -111.86 76.23
#